data_AF-A0A7X7N7N4-F1
#
_entry.id   AF-A0A7X7N7N4-F1
#
_cell.length_a   1.000
_cell.length_b   1.000
_cell.length_c   1.000
_cell.angle_alpha   90.00
_cell.angle_beta   90.00
_cell.angle_gamma   90.00
#
_symmetry.space_group_name_H-M   'P 1'
#
loop_
_entity.id
_entity.type
_entity.pdbx_description
1 polymer ?
#
loop_
_entity_poly.entity_id
_entity_poly.type
_entity_poly.pdbx_seq_one_letter_code
_entity_poly.pdbx_strand_id
1 'polypeptide(L)'
;MKALLILILATTAAFAQTVHYKSDFKNTINHWIGWNDDPQVNIKLEPTTEDGKPVLQLTGPGGWITPILTLEKPVKCTPKTMIKFKIWATDQIVCDVNILNVEEQAYYAIYFDVPAKTWVSVSRYLAKAPYKFQGKPDIPNDGLLGDHIGSFQIAVKGTKALVADVELLEADDEPEFPPEPHSVIQARKQREEERKLVQELLDKAPILDYPCLRRNGFFTYSVVSRVDANRTKSTQFGEDLEDSLLRDLVDMKRHYINSYYDFCTGTEGWELRLKQSEQTGVLLIETMFSHVYFPEASQKDLDIFHKAKTSPSLLAWYGRDEPAGSQLKPYLINKAWVSENDPIHLYTSAFHLGHVRDLLGKAMEVMIPDIYSLRPNTPKNQADIILQHAAITANVRESTAKKRVWFMTQTFSNRHQSKPGQAHFSSRYPTPLEMRLDLYACIAGGASGISFFIYNDHVPFLGGYRGEKFDYTLVDPWGNGNEVYDEIADFGKKIVPIMPSIMDALPSRDLAVECDSNNFLITQFKGEMGHVIYVVNKSLENDKAATLKFEIPADYALYNLVELAKVQDPKNVKVNLGPGYGLVFAVATQQNFNTIKNETNQRIQLDQEQLARIRQDELKKAGFNNAPTKEWLDAEMHLEKVKQTFGDLYQLLVLPDNIVKIDGGKDFEELNNTVQDLSKSYFQAKKQHANGTIPSKKSLDDLIAKINQLKDDYANKFP
;
A
#
# COMPACT_ATOMS: atom_id res chain seq x y z
N MET A 1 -50.12 52.18 64.41
CA MET A 1 -48.85 51.64 64.96
C MET A 1 -48.49 50.40 64.17
N LYS A 2 -47.24 50.38 63.71
CA LYS A 2 -46.54 49.42 62.84
C LYS A 2 -46.97 47.96 62.98
N ALA A 3 -47.35 47.32 61.87
CA ALA A 3 -46.95 45.96 61.50
C ALA A 3 -47.48 45.56 60.11
N LEU A 4 -46.73 44.66 59.49
CA LEU A 4 -47.06 43.74 58.39
C LEU A 4 -46.60 44.09 56.97
N LEU A 5 -45.33 43.75 56.79
CA LEU A 5 -44.60 43.31 55.61
C LEU A 5 -45.07 41.88 55.20
N ILE A 6 -45.61 41.66 53.99
CA ILE A 6 -45.65 40.35 53.27
C ILE A 6 -45.65 40.67 51.75
N LEU A 7 -44.53 40.54 51.03
CA LEU A 7 -43.99 39.35 50.34
C LEU A 7 -44.57 39.13 48.93
N ILE A 8 -43.88 39.63 47.89
CA ILE A 8 -43.83 39.03 46.55
C ILE A 8 -42.36 39.07 46.12
N LEU A 9 -41.66 37.95 46.34
CA LEU A 9 -40.34 37.65 45.79
C LEU A 9 -40.56 36.73 44.58
N ALA A 10 -40.40 37.26 43.37
CA ALA A 10 -40.18 36.43 42.19
C ALA A 10 -38.69 36.05 42.16
N THR A 11 -38.38 34.82 42.55
CA THR A 11 -37.06 34.21 42.39
C THR A 11 -36.82 33.85 40.93
N THR A 12 -35.99 34.60 40.22
CA THR A 12 -35.28 34.09 39.04
C THR A 12 -34.13 33.23 39.54
N ALA A 13 -34.30 31.90 39.50
CA ALA A 13 -33.18 30.98 39.67
C ALA A 13 -32.27 31.11 38.43
N ALA A 14 -31.08 31.68 38.61
CA ALA A 14 -30.02 31.53 37.63
C ALA A 14 -29.57 30.07 37.66
N PHE A 15 -29.87 29.30 36.61
CA PHE A 15 -29.29 27.97 36.43
C PHE A 15 -27.79 28.16 36.21
N ALA A 16 -26.97 27.57 37.08
CA ALA A 16 -25.52 27.60 36.93
C ALA A 16 -25.10 26.65 35.80
N GLN A 17 -24.31 27.16 34.84
CA GLN A 17 -23.72 26.37 33.78
C GLN A 17 -22.95 25.18 34.37
N THR A 18 -23.27 23.95 33.94
CA THR A 18 -22.56 22.75 34.44
C THR A 18 -21.20 22.67 33.76
N VAL A 19 -20.12 22.84 34.52
CA VAL A 19 -18.73 22.71 34.04
C VAL A 19 -18.18 21.36 34.50
N HIS A 20 -17.86 20.49 33.54
CA HIS A 20 -17.29 19.17 33.80
C HIS A 20 -15.78 19.21 33.97
N TYR A 21 -15.10 20.10 33.26
CA TYR A 21 -13.66 20.35 33.38
C TYR A 21 -13.35 21.82 33.10
N LYS A 22 -12.38 22.38 33.81
CA LYS A 22 -11.80 23.69 33.56
C LYS A 22 -10.31 23.66 33.85
N SER A 23 -9.50 24.07 32.89
CA SER A 23 -8.05 24.04 33.02
C SER A 23 -7.59 25.04 34.08
N ASP A 24 -6.86 24.52 35.07
CA ASP A 24 -5.95 25.27 35.90
C ASP A 24 -4.55 24.71 35.64
N PHE A 25 -3.93 25.14 34.53
CA PHE A 25 -2.66 24.54 34.09
C PHE A 25 -1.57 24.63 35.15
N LYS A 26 -1.61 25.64 36.03
CA LYS A 26 -0.63 25.80 37.11
C LYS A 26 -0.66 24.63 38.10
N ASN A 27 -1.86 24.13 38.43
CA ASN A 27 -2.06 23.05 39.39
C ASN A 27 -2.30 21.69 38.73
N THR A 28 -2.58 21.64 37.41
CA THR A 28 -2.98 20.43 36.70
C THR A 28 -2.05 20.02 35.56
N ILE A 29 -0.87 20.64 35.39
CA ILE A 29 0.08 20.28 34.32
C ILE A 29 0.44 18.79 34.31
N ASN A 30 0.55 18.15 35.49
CA ASN A 30 0.87 16.72 35.60
C ASN A 30 -0.25 15.80 35.08
N HIS A 31 -1.45 16.33 34.82
CA HIS A 31 -2.56 15.59 34.22
C HIS A 31 -2.53 15.65 32.68
N TRP A 32 -1.63 16.44 32.10
CA TRP A 32 -1.45 16.58 30.66
C TRP A 32 -0.22 15.79 30.19
N ILE A 33 -0.42 14.95 29.18
CA ILE A 33 0.63 14.16 28.54
C ILE A 33 0.87 14.70 27.12
N GLY A 34 2.12 14.71 26.66
CA GLY A 34 2.48 15.11 25.30
C GLY A 34 2.72 13.91 24.40
N TRP A 35 2.21 13.97 23.18
CA TRP A 35 2.45 12.96 22.14
C TRP A 35 2.85 13.62 20.80
N ASN A 36 3.78 12.98 20.09
CA ASN A 36 4.18 13.28 18.70
C ASN A 36 4.69 12.02 17.99
N ASP A 37 4.73 12.09 16.66
CA ASP A 37 5.27 11.11 15.73
C ASP A 37 6.77 10.82 16.01
N ASP A 38 7.52 11.81 16.53
CA ASP A 38 8.89 11.68 17.01
C ASP A 38 8.92 11.87 18.55
N PRO A 39 9.53 10.98 19.35
CA PRO A 39 9.47 10.95 20.83
C PRO A 39 9.94 12.20 21.60
N GLN A 40 10.21 13.34 20.95
CA GLN A 40 10.70 14.58 21.56
C GLN A 40 9.63 15.68 21.68
N VAL A 41 8.51 15.44 22.37
CA VAL A 41 7.58 16.52 22.75
C VAL A 41 7.95 17.09 24.11
N ASN A 42 8.14 18.40 24.16
CA ASN A 42 8.23 19.13 25.42
C ASN A 42 6.91 19.84 25.70
N ILE A 43 6.26 19.48 26.81
CA ILE A 43 5.18 20.25 27.40
C ILE A 43 5.77 21.14 28.50
N LYS A 44 5.54 22.44 28.42
CA LYS A 44 5.93 23.39 29.46
C LYS A 44 4.80 24.36 29.78
N LEU A 45 4.77 24.81 31.03
CA LEU A 45 4.01 25.99 31.42
C LEU A 45 4.83 27.23 31.05
N GLU A 46 4.24 28.11 30.24
CA GLU A 46 4.77 29.46 30.04
C GLU A 46 3.79 30.46 30.67
N PRO A 47 4.29 31.53 31.32
CA PRO A 47 3.46 32.67 31.62
C PRO A 47 3.13 33.42 30.32
N THR A 48 1.87 33.83 30.18
CA THR A 48 1.32 34.87 29.27
C THR A 48 0.66 34.41 27.96
N THR A 49 -0.68 34.33 28.00
CA THR A 49 -1.52 35.08 27.04
C THR A 49 -1.30 36.59 27.22
N GLU A 50 -1.81 37.46 26.32
CA GLU A 50 -1.77 38.92 26.50
C GLU A 50 -2.26 39.40 27.89
N ASP A 51 -3.14 38.62 28.53
CA ASP A 51 -3.71 38.87 29.86
C ASP A 51 -2.93 38.28 31.06
N GLY A 52 -1.74 37.69 30.86
CA GLY A 52 -0.91 37.17 31.96
C GLY A 52 -1.32 35.80 32.54
N LYS A 53 -2.24 35.06 31.90
CA LYS A 53 -2.63 33.72 32.33
C LYS A 53 -1.61 32.65 31.88
N PRO A 54 -1.44 31.55 32.65
CA PRO A 54 -0.59 30.43 32.25
C PRO A 54 -1.18 29.70 31.04
N VAL A 55 -0.33 29.37 30.07
CA VAL A 55 -0.68 28.59 28.88
C VAL A 55 0.11 27.29 28.84
N LEU A 56 -0.46 26.28 28.18
CA LEU A 56 0.23 25.04 27.88
C LEU A 56 1.03 25.23 26.58
N GLN A 57 2.36 25.28 26.67
CA GLN A 57 3.25 25.33 25.52
C GLN A 57 3.66 23.94 25.09
N LEU A 58 3.61 23.72 23.78
CA LEU A 58 3.89 22.47 23.09
C LEU A 58 4.98 22.73 22.06
N THR A 59 6.10 22.02 22.14
CA THR A 59 7.16 22.08 21.13
C THR A 59 7.62 20.68 20.70
N GLY A 60 7.93 20.54 19.41
CA GLY A 60 8.42 19.30 18.81
C GLY A 60 9.23 19.55 17.52
N PRO A 61 9.93 18.53 16.99
CA PRO A 61 10.79 18.64 15.80
C PRO A 61 10.03 18.87 14.47
N GLY A 62 8.69 18.92 14.50
CA GLY A 62 7.78 18.82 13.36
C GLY A 62 6.81 17.65 13.58
N GLY A 63 5.76 17.53 12.75
CA GLY A 63 4.74 16.48 12.91
C GLY A 63 3.56 16.88 13.80
N TRP A 64 2.77 15.91 14.27
CA TRP A 64 1.66 16.16 15.20
C TRP A 64 2.14 16.42 16.62
N ILE A 65 1.79 17.55 17.22
CA ILE A 65 2.03 17.82 18.65
C ILE A 65 0.70 17.83 19.37
N THR A 66 0.54 16.91 20.32
CA THR A 66 -0.76 16.59 20.91
C THR A 66 -0.71 16.57 22.43
N PRO A 67 -1.23 17.60 23.12
CA PRO A 67 -1.60 17.52 24.52
C PRO A 67 -2.80 16.59 24.71
N ILE A 68 -2.68 15.67 25.64
CA ILE A 68 -3.70 14.69 26.01
C ILE A 68 -4.10 14.96 27.45
N LEU A 69 -5.41 15.11 27.70
CA LEU A 69 -5.98 15.14 29.04
C LEU A 69 -6.86 13.90 29.23
N THR A 70 -6.55 13.12 30.27
CA THR A 70 -7.48 12.08 30.76
C THR A 70 -8.36 12.68 31.86
N LEU A 71 -9.68 12.52 31.73
CA LEU A 71 -10.62 13.03 32.72
C LEU A 71 -10.60 12.13 33.96
N GLU A 72 -10.58 12.72 35.16
CA GLU A 72 -10.61 11.96 36.42
C GLU A 72 -11.87 11.09 36.55
N LYS A 73 -12.98 11.57 35.97
CA LYS A 73 -14.24 10.85 35.85
C LYS A 73 -14.77 11.00 34.43
N PRO A 74 -15.20 9.90 33.79
CA PRO A 74 -15.82 10.00 32.48
C PRO A 74 -17.06 10.90 32.49
N VAL A 75 -17.24 11.68 31.42
CA VAL A 75 -18.33 12.66 31.29
C VAL A 75 -19.34 12.16 30.28
N LYS A 76 -20.60 12.00 30.70
CA LYS A 76 -21.67 11.63 29.78
C LYS A 76 -21.92 12.75 28.77
N CYS A 77 -21.80 12.44 27.49
CA CYS A 77 -22.00 13.39 26.41
C CYS A 77 -23.50 13.53 26.09
N THR A 78 -23.96 14.79 26.11
CA THR A 78 -25.30 15.22 25.76
C THR A 78 -25.25 16.02 24.45
N PRO A 79 -26.40 16.39 23.85
CA PRO A 79 -26.42 17.31 22.72
C PRO A 79 -25.80 18.69 23.02
N LYS A 80 -25.69 19.05 24.31
CA LYS A 80 -25.19 20.35 24.80
C LYS A 80 -23.76 20.29 25.34
N THR A 81 -23.15 19.11 25.44
CA THR A 81 -21.77 18.98 25.90
C THR A 81 -20.81 19.61 24.87
N MET A 82 -20.01 20.56 25.32
CA MET A 82 -19.12 21.35 24.47
C MET A 82 -17.73 21.49 25.10
N ILE A 83 -16.70 21.41 24.26
CA ILE A 83 -15.33 21.82 24.61
C ILE A 83 -15.06 23.24 24.12
N LYS A 84 -14.40 24.05 24.95
CA LYS A 84 -13.89 25.39 24.64
C LYS A 84 -12.40 25.47 24.93
N PHE A 85 -11.65 26.20 24.12
CA PHE A 85 -10.25 26.55 24.40
C PHE A 85 -9.79 27.69 23.50
N LYS A 86 -8.63 28.25 23.81
CA LYS A 86 -7.88 29.14 22.92
C LYS A 86 -6.61 28.46 22.46
N ILE A 87 -6.21 28.72 21.23
CA ILE A 87 -5.02 28.11 20.65
C ILE A 87 -4.27 29.08 19.73
N TRP A 88 -2.95 28.99 19.74
CA TRP A 88 -2.04 29.69 18.84
C TRP A 88 -1.01 28.70 18.30
N ALA A 89 -0.63 28.81 17.03
CA ALA A 89 0.38 27.94 16.42
C ALA A 89 1.33 28.74 15.52
N THR A 90 2.55 28.24 15.32
CA THR A 90 3.56 28.96 14.50
C THR A 90 3.22 28.93 13.01
N ASP A 91 2.66 27.82 12.54
CA ASP A 91 2.32 27.58 11.15
C ASP A 91 0.79 27.59 10.96
N GLN A 92 0.33 27.74 9.72
CA GLN A 92 -1.10 27.59 9.40
C GLN A 92 -1.43 26.11 9.30
N ILE A 93 -2.34 25.63 10.14
CA ILE A 93 -2.48 24.19 10.39
C ILE A 93 -3.96 23.79 10.50
N VAL A 94 -4.29 22.61 9.97
CA VAL A 94 -5.53 21.87 10.27
C VAL A 94 -5.30 21.04 11.53
N CYS A 95 -6.14 21.25 12.53
CA CYS A 95 -6.05 20.64 13.85
C CYS A 95 -7.29 19.78 14.13
N ASP A 96 -7.18 18.89 15.11
CA ASP A 96 -8.34 18.14 15.60
C ASP A 96 -8.38 18.01 17.13
N VAL A 97 -9.58 17.83 17.66
CA VAL A 97 -9.81 17.39 19.03
C VAL A 97 -10.22 15.93 18.97
N ASN A 98 -9.33 15.01 19.36
CA ASN A 98 -9.65 13.60 19.48
C ASN A 98 -10.32 13.32 20.82
N ILE A 99 -11.39 12.55 20.82
CA ILE A 99 -12.25 12.31 21.98
C ILE A 99 -12.40 10.80 22.14
N LEU A 100 -12.02 10.27 23.30
CA LEU A 100 -12.15 8.85 23.59
C LEU A 100 -13.55 8.53 24.12
N ASN A 101 -14.29 7.71 23.38
CA ASN A 101 -15.51 7.06 23.85
C ASN A 101 -15.13 5.87 24.74
N VAL A 102 -15.60 5.84 26.00
CA VAL A 102 -15.25 4.81 26.99
C VAL A 102 -15.94 3.48 26.70
N GLU A 103 -17.21 3.51 26.32
CA GLU A 103 -18.01 2.33 26.01
C GLU A 103 -17.39 1.58 24.83
N GLU A 104 -17.22 2.28 23.72
CA GLU A 104 -16.75 1.75 22.45
C GLU A 104 -15.24 1.50 22.43
N GLN A 105 -14.46 2.19 23.27
CA GLN A 105 -12.99 2.28 23.16
C GLN A 105 -12.55 2.78 21.77
N ALA A 106 -13.33 3.71 21.21
CA ALA A 106 -13.09 4.33 19.92
C ALA A 106 -12.77 5.82 20.07
N TYR A 107 -12.04 6.37 19.10
CA TYR A 107 -11.75 7.79 19.01
C TYR A 107 -12.62 8.47 17.96
N TYR A 108 -13.23 9.58 18.38
CA TYR A 108 -13.99 10.52 17.55
C TYR A 108 -13.20 11.82 17.42
N ALA A 109 -13.43 12.60 16.37
CA ALA A 109 -12.66 13.82 16.16
C ALA A 109 -13.43 15.01 15.66
N ILE A 110 -13.11 16.18 16.20
CA ILE A 110 -13.64 17.45 15.72
C ILE A 110 -12.52 18.30 15.15
N TYR A 111 -12.71 18.74 13.91
CA TYR A 111 -11.70 19.51 13.19
C TYR A 111 -11.87 21.03 13.41
N PHE A 112 -10.74 21.73 13.43
CA PHE A 112 -10.67 23.19 13.47
C PHE A 112 -9.37 23.68 12.83
N ASP A 113 -9.33 24.95 12.45
CA ASP A 113 -8.15 25.55 11.83
C ASP A 113 -7.52 26.60 12.75
N VAL A 114 -6.20 26.72 12.66
CA VAL A 114 -5.43 27.76 13.35
C VAL A 114 -4.58 28.50 12.32
N PRO A 115 -4.88 29.78 12.02
CA PRO A 115 -4.00 30.61 11.21
C PRO A 115 -2.63 30.77 11.88
N ALA A 116 -1.59 30.82 11.06
CA ALA A 116 -0.23 31.01 11.54
C ALA A 116 -0.14 32.25 12.44
N LYS A 117 0.49 32.07 13.59
CA LYS A 117 0.82 33.11 14.57
C LYS A 117 -0.38 33.92 15.08
N THR A 118 -1.57 33.34 15.07
CA THR A 118 -2.81 34.01 15.50
C THR A 118 -3.51 33.20 16.58
N TRP A 119 -3.98 33.87 17.65
CA TRP A 119 -4.83 33.23 18.65
C TRP A 119 -6.24 33.01 18.10
N VAL A 120 -6.77 31.80 18.28
CA VAL A 120 -8.12 31.41 17.88
C VAL A 120 -8.85 30.87 19.09
N SER A 121 -10.09 31.32 19.29
CA SER A 121 -11.03 30.69 20.22
C SER A 121 -11.78 29.57 19.51
N VAL A 122 -11.68 28.36 20.04
CA VAL A 122 -12.35 27.17 19.53
C VAL A 122 -13.46 26.78 20.49
N SER A 123 -14.63 26.45 19.94
CA SER A 123 -15.78 25.95 20.68
C SER A 123 -16.51 24.91 19.83
N ARG A 124 -16.71 23.70 20.35
CA ARG A 124 -17.24 22.57 19.58
C ARG A 124 -18.13 21.65 20.43
N TYR A 125 -19.34 21.39 19.94
CA TYR A 125 -20.23 20.39 20.52
C TYR A 125 -19.72 18.97 20.23
N LEU A 126 -19.63 18.15 21.27
CA LEU A 126 -19.01 16.83 21.18
C LEU A 126 -19.93 15.81 20.52
N ALA A 127 -21.25 15.92 20.71
CA ALA A 127 -22.22 15.00 20.10
C ALA A 127 -22.18 14.94 18.56
N LYS A 128 -21.50 15.88 17.89
CA LYS A 128 -21.35 15.94 16.43
C LYS A 128 -20.01 15.44 15.92
N ALA A 129 -19.14 14.93 16.79
CA ALA A 129 -17.84 14.41 16.37
C ALA A 129 -18.00 13.15 15.51
N PRO A 130 -17.49 13.10 14.26
CA PRO A 130 -17.44 11.86 13.49
C PRO A 130 -16.44 10.86 14.07
N TYR A 131 -16.71 9.56 13.84
CA TYR A 131 -15.80 8.47 14.13
C TYR A 131 -14.45 8.68 13.40
N LYS A 132 -13.33 8.41 14.07
CA LYS A 132 -11.98 8.56 13.51
C LYS A 132 -11.25 7.22 13.41
N PHE A 133 -11.04 6.51 14.52
CA PHE A 133 -10.30 5.23 14.55
C PHE A 133 -10.50 4.45 15.87
N GLN A 134 -10.00 3.20 15.92
CA GLN A 134 -10.16 2.24 17.04
C GLN A 134 -11.62 1.84 17.32
N GLY A 135 -11.85 1.02 18.34
CA GLY A 135 -13.17 0.51 18.71
C GLY A 135 -13.17 -0.98 19.03
N LYS A 136 -14.10 -1.40 19.89
CA LYS A 136 -14.36 -2.80 20.18
C LYS A 136 -15.12 -3.43 19.01
N PRO A 137 -14.70 -4.61 18.51
CA PRO A 137 -15.36 -5.27 17.38
C PRO A 137 -16.85 -5.55 17.60
N ASP A 138 -17.26 -5.75 18.86
CA ASP A 138 -18.62 -6.18 19.23
C ASP A 138 -19.55 -5.01 19.65
N ILE A 139 -19.06 -3.77 19.64
CA ILE A 139 -19.84 -2.59 20.00
C ILE A 139 -19.92 -1.67 18.78
N PRO A 140 -21.13 -1.36 18.26
CA PRO A 140 -21.29 -0.41 17.17
C PRO A 140 -20.71 0.96 17.55
N ASN A 141 -19.97 1.58 16.63
CA ASN A 141 -19.47 2.94 16.78
C ASN A 141 -20.57 3.93 16.34
N ASP A 142 -21.51 4.24 17.24
CA ASP A 142 -22.74 4.98 16.91
C ASP A 142 -22.67 6.48 17.25
N GLY A 143 -21.57 6.91 17.88
CA GLY A 143 -21.26 8.31 18.12
C GLY A 143 -20.76 8.56 19.52
N LEU A 144 -20.99 9.79 20.01
CA LEU A 144 -20.74 10.14 21.41
C LEU A 144 -22.03 10.39 22.17
N LEU A 145 -23.16 10.57 21.49
CA LEU A 145 -24.39 11.02 22.14
C LEU A 145 -24.95 9.94 23.07
N GLY A 146 -24.94 10.20 24.37
CA GLY A 146 -25.40 9.26 25.39
C GLY A 146 -24.28 8.45 26.06
N ASP A 147 -23.09 8.44 25.47
CA ASP A 147 -21.90 7.72 25.93
C ASP A 147 -20.99 8.58 26.80
N HIS A 148 -19.96 7.97 27.40
CA HIS A 148 -19.02 8.65 28.29
C HIS A 148 -17.70 8.97 27.59
N ILE A 149 -17.27 10.22 27.76
CA ILE A 149 -15.99 10.72 27.31
C ILE A 149 -14.95 10.47 28.40
N GLY A 150 -13.89 9.72 28.08
CA GLY A 150 -12.82 9.38 29.03
C GLY A 150 -11.60 10.30 28.94
N SER A 151 -11.31 10.80 27.74
CA SER A 151 -10.18 11.70 27.50
C SER A 151 -10.43 12.55 26.26
N PHE A 152 -9.67 13.64 26.14
CA PHE A 152 -9.57 14.36 24.88
C PHE A 152 -8.14 14.81 24.61
N GLN A 153 -7.85 15.01 23.32
CA GLN A 153 -6.53 15.34 22.81
C GLN A 153 -6.65 16.51 21.85
N ILE A 154 -5.89 17.59 22.03
CA ILE A 154 -5.94 18.75 21.12
C ILE A 154 -4.74 18.64 20.17
N ALA A 155 -4.88 17.94 19.05
CA ALA A 155 -3.78 17.67 18.14
C ALA A 155 -3.52 18.84 17.18
N VAL A 156 -2.25 19.25 17.10
CA VAL A 156 -1.80 20.39 16.29
C VAL A 156 -0.56 19.98 15.50
N LYS A 157 -0.61 20.00 14.18
CA LYS A 157 0.53 19.64 13.34
C LYS A 157 1.51 20.80 13.15
N GLY A 158 2.67 20.82 13.79
CA GLY A 158 3.65 21.90 13.59
C GLY A 158 4.86 21.75 14.48
N THR A 159 5.60 22.84 14.68
CA THR A 159 6.79 22.87 15.56
C THR A 159 6.50 23.47 16.94
N LYS A 160 5.48 24.35 17.04
CA LYS A 160 5.08 24.98 18.29
C LYS A 160 3.59 25.36 18.31
N ALA A 161 2.92 25.06 19.42
CA ALA A 161 1.56 25.50 19.74
C ALA A 161 1.42 25.96 21.20
N LEU A 162 0.47 26.86 21.46
CA LEU A 162 0.09 27.33 22.79
C LEU A 162 -1.41 27.08 22.98
N VAL A 163 -1.80 26.50 24.11
CA VAL A 163 -3.22 26.24 24.45
C VAL A 163 -3.58 26.94 25.75
N ALA A 164 -4.73 27.62 25.78
CA ALA A 164 -5.22 28.37 26.92
C ALA A 164 -6.72 28.14 27.17
N ASP A 165 -7.19 28.44 28.38
CA ASP A 165 -8.62 28.50 28.75
C ASP A 165 -9.44 27.24 28.33
N VAL A 166 -8.93 26.02 28.58
CA VAL A 166 -9.63 24.78 28.18
C VAL A 166 -10.78 24.49 29.15
N GLU A 167 -11.99 24.32 28.63
CA GLU A 167 -13.19 24.00 29.41
C GLU A 167 -14.02 22.91 28.72
N LEU A 168 -14.57 21.98 29.49
CA LEU A 168 -15.61 21.03 29.07
C LEU A 168 -16.86 21.32 29.89
N LEU A 169 -17.97 21.62 29.25
CA LEU A 169 -19.18 22.12 29.93
C LEU A 169 -20.46 21.74 29.18
N GLU A 170 -21.60 21.92 29.84
CA GLU A 170 -22.93 21.92 29.22
C GLU A 170 -23.29 23.35 28.79
N ALA A 171 -23.62 23.54 27.52
CA ALA A 171 -24.01 24.85 27.00
C ALA A 171 -25.46 25.21 27.39
N ASP A 172 -25.67 26.40 27.96
CA ASP A 172 -27.02 26.85 28.33
C ASP A 172 -27.86 27.20 27.08
N ASP A 173 -27.27 27.86 26.06
CA ASP A 173 -27.80 28.12 24.70
C ASP A 173 -26.63 28.28 23.67
N GLU A 174 -26.91 28.37 22.35
CA GLU A 174 -25.89 28.68 21.32
C GLU A 174 -25.19 30.00 21.65
N PRO A 175 -23.87 30.02 21.94
CA PRO A 175 -23.21 31.27 22.32
C PRO A 175 -23.17 32.25 21.13
N GLU A 176 -23.44 33.53 21.38
CA GLU A 176 -23.11 34.61 20.44
C GLU A 176 -21.59 34.84 20.48
N PHE A 177 -20.91 34.55 19.37
CA PHE A 177 -19.45 34.63 19.27
C PHE A 177 -18.99 35.93 18.61
N PRO A 178 -17.76 36.40 18.90
CA PRO A 178 -17.13 37.43 18.08
C PRO A 178 -17.07 36.98 16.62
N PRO A 179 -17.30 37.87 15.64
CA PRO A 179 -17.29 37.51 14.23
C PRO A 179 -15.93 36.93 13.85
N GLU A 180 -15.95 35.75 13.23
CA GLU A 180 -14.74 35.13 12.69
C GLU A 180 -14.01 36.12 11.76
N PRO A 181 -12.67 36.16 11.77
CA PRO A 181 -11.92 36.98 10.83
C PRO A 181 -12.36 36.70 9.39
N HIS A 182 -12.51 37.75 8.58
CA HIS A 182 -13.02 37.63 7.20
C HIS A 182 -12.22 36.63 6.34
N SER A 183 -10.91 36.53 6.56
CA SER A 183 -10.03 35.55 5.92
C SER A 183 -10.38 34.10 6.26
N VAL A 184 -10.82 33.83 7.50
CA VAL A 184 -11.28 32.51 7.95
C VAL A 184 -12.63 32.18 7.32
N ILE A 185 -13.54 33.16 7.24
CA ILE A 185 -14.83 33.00 6.57
C ILE A 185 -14.63 32.68 5.08
N GLN A 186 -13.75 33.41 4.39
CA GLN A 186 -13.43 33.16 2.98
C GLN A 186 -12.79 31.79 2.76
N ALA A 187 -11.80 31.42 3.58
CA ALA A 187 -11.15 30.10 3.49
C ALA A 187 -12.11 28.94 3.82
N ARG A 188 -13.08 29.14 4.72
CA ARG A 188 -14.14 28.15 4.97
C ARG A 188 -15.08 28.01 3.79
N LYS A 189 -15.58 29.14 3.25
CA LYS A 189 -16.45 29.14 2.07
C LYS A 189 -15.79 28.47 0.86
N GLN A 190 -14.54 28.81 0.57
CA GLN A 190 -13.78 28.17 -0.51
C GLN A 190 -13.66 26.66 -0.30
N ARG A 191 -13.38 26.20 0.94
CA ARG A 191 -13.30 24.77 1.24
C ARG A 191 -14.65 24.05 1.20
N GLU A 192 -15.73 24.70 1.61
CA GLU A 192 -17.09 24.17 1.46
C GLU A 192 -17.48 24.05 0.00
N GLU A 193 -17.14 25.04 -0.83
CA GLU A 193 -17.33 25.02 -2.28
C GLU A 193 -16.49 23.92 -2.94
N GLU A 194 -15.23 23.77 -2.56
CA GLU A 194 -14.35 22.68 -3.03
C GLU A 194 -14.89 21.31 -2.64
N ARG A 195 -15.34 21.13 -1.39
CA ARG A 195 -15.96 19.88 -0.93
C ARG A 195 -17.25 19.56 -1.68
N LYS A 196 -18.11 20.57 -1.89
CA LYS A 196 -19.34 20.41 -2.64
C LYS A 196 -19.05 20.03 -4.08
N LEU A 197 -18.07 20.68 -4.71
CA LEU A 197 -17.64 20.35 -6.07
C LEU A 197 -17.04 18.94 -6.16
N VAL A 198 -16.19 18.54 -5.21
CA VAL A 198 -15.66 17.17 -5.15
C VAL A 198 -16.80 16.18 -5.00
N GLN A 199 -17.80 16.45 -4.15
CA GLN A 199 -18.96 15.58 -4.01
C GLN A 199 -19.78 15.51 -5.32
N GLU A 200 -20.03 16.64 -5.97
CA GLU A 200 -20.72 16.68 -7.27
C GLU A 200 -19.95 15.92 -8.36
N LEU A 201 -18.61 15.98 -8.36
CA LEU A 201 -17.77 15.22 -9.27
C LEU A 201 -17.78 13.72 -8.95
N LEU A 202 -17.76 13.34 -7.67
CA LEU A 202 -17.88 11.94 -7.24
C LEU A 202 -19.20 11.33 -7.71
N ASP A 203 -20.30 12.06 -7.53
CA ASP A 203 -21.64 11.59 -7.90
C ASP A 203 -21.83 11.49 -9.42
N LYS A 204 -21.03 12.23 -10.20
CA LYS A 204 -21.06 12.26 -11.67
C LYS A 204 -19.91 11.50 -12.33
N ALA A 205 -18.96 10.97 -11.55
CA ALA A 205 -17.78 10.31 -12.10
C ALA A 205 -18.22 9.12 -12.97
N PRO A 206 -17.74 9.02 -14.22
CA PRO A 206 -18.13 7.92 -15.08
C PRO A 206 -17.63 6.62 -14.47
N ILE A 207 -18.55 5.69 -14.25
CA ILE A 207 -18.27 4.33 -13.81
C ILE A 207 -18.48 3.42 -15.01
N LEU A 208 -17.37 3.02 -15.64
CA LEU A 208 -17.39 2.20 -16.83
C LEU A 208 -17.40 0.71 -16.49
N ASP A 209 -17.70 -0.09 -17.50
CA ASP A 209 -17.68 -1.54 -17.41
C ASP A 209 -16.57 -2.11 -18.30
N TYR A 210 -15.44 -2.46 -17.68
CA TYR A 210 -14.26 -2.92 -18.41
C TYR A 210 -14.27 -4.45 -18.52
N PRO A 211 -14.14 -5.03 -19.73
CA PRO A 211 -14.08 -6.48 -19.92
C PRO A 211 -12.99 -7.17 -19.11
N CYS A 212 -11.84 -6.50 -18.90
CA CYS A 212 -10.74 -7.04 -18.11
C CYS A 212 -11.10 -7.22 -16.63
N LEU A 213 -12.11 -6.53 -16.08
CA LEU A 213 -12.56 -6.68 -14.69
C LEU A 213 -13.68 -7.71 -14.49
N ARG A 214 -14.11 -8.38 -15.57
CA ARG A 214 -15.19 -9.36 -15.58
C ARG A 214 -14.69 -10.80 -15.50
N ARG A 215 -15.61 -11.75 -15.30
CA ARG A 215 -15.35 -13.19 -15.41
C ARG A 215 -14.68 -13.48 -16.76
N ASN A 216 -13.64 -14.31 -16.72
CA ASN A 216 -12.78 -14.64 -17.85
C ASN A 216 -12.03 -13.43 -18.44
N GLY A 217 -11.97 -12.31 -17.70
CA GLY A 217 -11.15 -11.14 -18.01
C GLY A 217 -9.70 -11.36 -17.59
N PHE A 218 -9.14 -10.43 -16.82
CA PHE A 218 -7.73 -10.39 -16.46
C PHE A 218 -7.53 -10.25 -14.94
N PHE A 219 -6.88 -11.23 -14.32
CA PHE A 219 -6.42 -11.12 -12.94
C PHE A 219 -5.04 -10.49 -12.93
N THR A 220 -4.98 -9.21 -12.54
CA THR A 220 -3.72 -8.47 -12.47
C THR A 220 -2.79 -9.11 -11.45
N TYR A 221 -1.63 -9.61 -11.91
CA TYR A 221 -0.54 -10.09 -11.07
C TYR A 221 0.70 -9.31 -11.49
N SER A 222 0.87 -8.16 -10.85
CA SER A 222 1.67 -7.05 -11.35
C SER A 222 2.80 -6.66 -10.43
N VAL A 223 3.83 -6.01 -10.96
CA VAL A 223 4.92 -5.45 -10.16
C VAL A 223 5.29 -4.05 -10.63
N VAL A 224 5.63 -3.18 -9.70
CA VAL A 224 6.21 -1.88 -10.00
C VAL A 224 7.67 -2.08 -10.41
N SER A 225 8.07 -1.52 -11.55
CA SER A 225 9.45 -1.60 -12.06
C SER A 225 9.98 -0.20 -12.33
N ARG A 226 11.26 0.04 -12.05
CA ARG A 226 11.91 1.33 -12.31
C ARG A 226 12.74 1.26 -13.59
N VAL A 227 12.27 1.87 -14.67
CA VAL A 227 13.10 2.04 -15.89
C VAL A 227 14.40 2.80 -15.58
N ASP A 228 14.40 3.71 -14.60
CA ASP A 228 15.62 4.40 -14.16
C ASP A 228 16.68 3.46 -13.56
N ALA A 229 16.26 2.35 -12.94
CA ALA A 229 17.18 1.31 -12.51
C ALA A 229 17.86 0.66 -13.74
N ASN A 230 17.12 0.39 -14.81
CA ASN A 230 17.71 -0.10 -16.07
C ASN A 230 18.65 0.91 -16.73
N ARG A 231 18.32 2.21 -16.73
CA ARG A 231 19.23 3.28 -17.21
C ARG A 231 20.52 3.33 -16.39
N THR A 232 20.41 3.14 -15.08
CA THR A 232 21.56 3.08 -14.17
C THR A 232 22.43 1.86 -14.43
N LYS A 233 21.82 0.66 -14.57
CA LYS A 233 22.53 -0.57 -14.99
C LYS A 233 23.23 -0.36 -16.34
N SER A 234 22.56 0.27 -17.30
CA SER A 234 23.15 0.54 -18.60
C SER A 234 24.40 1.41 -18.52
N THR A 235 24.32 2.49 -17.73
CA THR A 235 25.44 3.43 -17.55
C THR A 235 26.59 2.83 -16.72
N GLN A 236 26.27 2.18 -15.60
CA GLN A 236 27.27 1.70 -14.63
C GLN A 236 27.84 0.33 -15.00
N PHE A 237 26.99 -0.58 -15.47
CA PHE A 237 27.36 -1.97 -15.75
C PHE A 237 27.58 -2.25 -17.24
N GLY A 238 27.43 -1.25 -18.12
CA GLY A 238 27.65 -1.41 -19.56
C GLY A 238 26.61 -2.31 -20.23
N GLU A 239 25.47 -2.51 -19.59
CA GLU A 239 24.35 -3.25 -20.15
C GLU A 239 23.63 -2.44 -21.25
N ASP A 240 23.15 -3.09 -22.32
CA ASP A 240 22.26 -2.41 -23.26
C ASP A 240 20.88 -2.16 -22.63
N LEU A 241 20.36 -0.94 -22.74
CA LEU A 241 19.11 -0.57 -22.08
C LEU A 241 17.91 -1.37 -22.59
N GLU A 242 17.81 -1.61 -23.91
CA GLU A 242 16.68 -2.33 -24.49
C GLU A 242 16.73 -3.81 -24.08
N ASP A 243 17.91 -4.43 -24.11
CA ASP A 243 18.11 -5.81 -23.65
C ASP A 243 17.86 -5.94 -22.14
N SER A 244 18.20 -4.91 -21.33
CA SER A 244 17.95 -4.88 -19.89
C SER A 244 16.45 -4.89 -19.58
N LEU A 245 15.68 -4.02 -20.25
CA LEU A 245 14.23 -3.94 -20.09
C LEU A 245 13.53 -5.22 -20.57
N LEU A 246 13.91 -5.72 -21.75
CA LEU A 246 13.32 -6.95 -22.29
C LEU A 246 13.59 -8.14 -21.36
N ARG A 247 14.81 -8.27 -20.82
CA ARG A 247 15.13 -9.35 -19.89
C ARG A 247 14.25 -9.28 -18.64
N ASP A 248 14.05 -8.09 -18.08
CA ASP A 248 13.23 -7.93 -16.88
C ASP A 248 11.78 -8.39 -17.15
N LEU A 249 11.20 -8.06 -18.32
CA LEU A 249 9.87 -8.56 -18.71
C LEU A 249 9.83 -10.08 -18.96
N VAL A 250 10.87 -10.64 -19.58
CA VAL A 250 10.97 -12.10 -19.78
C VAL A 250 11.10 -12.83 -18.44
N ASP A 251 11.86 -12.26 -17.50
CA ASP A 251 11.97 -12.78 -16.14
C ASP A 251 10.63 -12.76 -15.41
N MET A 252 9.94 -11.61 -15.40
CA MET A 252 8.59 -11.48 -14.86
C MET A 252 7.64 -12.54 -15.42
N LYS A 253 7.65 -12.73 -16.75
CA LYS A 253 6.84 -13.73 -17.44
C LYS A 253 7.16 -15.16 -16.97
N ARG A 254 8.45 -15.49 -16.79
CA ARG A 254 8.89 -16.80 -16.27
C ARG A 254 8.44 -17.05 -14.82
N HIS A 255 8.19 -15.98 -14.06
CA HIS A 255 7.67 -16.02 -12.68
C HIS A 255 6.15 -15.72 -12.61
N TYR A 256 5.43 -15.87 -13.73
CA TYR A 256 3.97 -15.73 -13.83
C TYR A 256 3.45 -14.32 -13.52
N ILE A 257 4.31 -13.32 -13.43
CA ILE A 257 3.93 -11.91 -13.42
C ILE A 257 3.46 -11.55 -14.82
N ASN A 258 2.20 -11.10 -14.91
CA ASN A 258 1.49 -10.90 -16.18
C ASN A 258 1.31 -9.42 -16.54
N SER A 259 1.69 -8.52 -15.64
CA SER A 259 1.60 -7.08 -15.85
C SER A 259 2.66 -6.32 -15.03
N TYR A 260 2.91 -5.06 -15.35
CA TYR A 260 3.83 -4.23 -14.58
C TYR A 260 3.48 -2.75 -14.66
N TYR A 261 3.95 -1.98 -13.68
CA TYR A 261 3.92 -0.52 -13.70
C TYR A 261 5.31 -0.01 -14.07
N ASP A 262 5.41 0.93 -15.00
CA ASP A 262 6.65 1.68 -15.19
C ASP A 262 6.66 2.86 -14.22
N PHE A 263 7.41 2.79 -13.11
CA PHE A 263 7.24 3.69 -11.97
C PHE A 263 7.56 5.16 -12.27
N CYS A 264 6.51 5.98 -12.34
CA CYS A 264 6.50 7.45 -12.45
C CYS A 264 7.51 8.02 -13.46
N THR A 265 7.66 7.37 -14.62
CA THR A 265 8.52 7.85 -15.69
C THR A 265 7.85 8.95 -16.50
N GLY A 266 8.62 9.72 -17.26
CA GLY A 266 8.05 10.64 -18.24
C GLY A 266 7.62 9.93 -19.54
N THR A 267 7.23 10.72 -20.54
CA THR A 267 6.85 10.21 -21.87
C THR A 267 8.02 9.70 -22.72
N GLU A 268 9.21 9.52 -22.15
CA GLU A 268 10.36 8.97 -22.86
C GLU A 268 10.30 7.44 -22.91
N GLY A 269 10.62 6.84 -24.06
CA GLY A 269 10.73 5.38 -24.21
C GLY A 269 9.40 4.62 -24.25
N TRP A 270 8.25 5.30 -24.28
CA TRP A 270 6.92 4.68 -24.23
C TRP A 270 6.67 3.67 -25.36
N GLU A 271 7.14 3.95 -26.58
CA GLU A 271 6.99 3.04 -27.73
C GLU A 271 7.74 1.72 -27.50
N LEU A 272 8.95 1.80 -26.93
CA LEU A 272 9.75 0.62 -26.62
C LEU A 272 9.06 -0.25 -25.56
N ARG A 273 8.54 0.38 -24.49
CA ARG A 273 7.81 -0.35 -23.43
C ARG A 273 6.62 -1.10 -23.98
N LEU A 274 5.74 -0.43 -24.73
CA LEU A 274 4.56 -1.07 -25.31
C LEU A 274 4.94 -2.19 -26.29
N LYS A 275 5.97 -1.98 -27.13
CA LYS A 275 6.47 -3.01 -28.04
C LYS A 275 7.00 -4.24 -27.30
N GLN A 276 7.76 -4.05 -26.23
CA GLN A 276 8.30 -5.17 -25.45
C GLN A 276 7.22 -5.86 -24.62
N SER A 277 6.22 -5.13 -24.12
CA SER A 277 5.01 -5.72 -23.54
C SER A 277 4.25 -6.58 -24.54
N GLU A 278 4.13 -6.15 -25.80
CA GLU A 278 3.49 -6.94 -26.86
C GLU A 278 4.29 -8.22 -27.16
N GLN A 279 5.61 -8.08 -27.27
CA GLN A 279 6.53 -9.21 -27.50
C GLN A 279 6.45 -10.26 -26.38
N THR A 280 6.35 -9.83 -25.12
CA THR A 280 6.42 -10.72 -23.95
C THR A 280 5.05 -11.15 -23.41
N GLY A 281 3.98 -10.43 -23.75
CA GLY A 281 2.64 -10.61 -23.21
C GLY A 281 2.50 -10.13 -21.76
N VAL A 282 3.46 -9.37 -21.24
CA VAL A 282 3.37 -8.73 -19.92
C VAL A 282 2.76 -7.35 -20.11
N LEU A 283 1.51 -7.17 -19.66
CA LEU A 283 0.74 -5.95 -19.93
C LEU A 283 1.25 -4.75 -19.12
N LEU A 284 1.17 -3.57 -19.71
CA LEU A 284 1.65 -2.33 -19.10
C LEU A 284 0.53 -1.57 -18.40
N ILE A 285 0.77 -1.19 -17.14
CA ILE A 285 0.03 -0.14 -16.44
C ILE A 285 0.88 1.11 -16.51
N GLU A 286 0.46 2.07 -17.33
CA GLU A 286 1.32 3.16 -17.79
C GLU A 286 1.21 4.40 -16.89
N THR A 287 2.34 4.89 -16.40
CA THR A 287 2.41 6.01 -15.44
C THR A 287 2.92 7.31 -16.04
N MET A 288 3.23 7.34 -17.35
CA MET A 288 3.81 8.52 -18.01
C MET A 288 2.99 9.81 -17.89
N PHE A 289 1.70 9.69 -17.55
CA PHE A 289 0.77 10.80 -17.34
C PHE A 289 0.35 11.01 -15.88
N SER A 290 0.99 10.33 -14.92
CA SER A 290 0.67 10.45 -13.48
C SER A 290 0.83 11.89 -12.94
N HIS A 291 1.68 12.70 -13.57
CA HIS A 291 1.88 14.11 -13.21
C HIS A 291 1.10 15.09 -14.12
N VAL A 292 0.43 14.61 -15.16
CA VAL A 292 -0.24 15.47 -16.15
C VAL A 292 -1.65 15.81 -15.70
N TYR A 293 -2.03 17.08 -15.83
CA TYR A 293 -3.42 17.52 -15.73
C TYR A 293 -3.99 17.64 -17.14
N PHE A 294 -4.82 16.66 -17.55
CA PHE A 294 -5.25 16.51 -18.94
C PHE A 294 -5.99 17.71 -19.54
N PRO A 295 -6.82 18.47 -18.80
CA PRO A 295 -7.44 19.68 -19.34
C PRO A 295 -6.44 20.75 -19.80
N GLU A 296 -5.20 20.69 -19.30
CA GLU A 296 -4.12 21.62 -19.64
C GLU A 296 -2.91 20.88 -20.25
N ALA A 297 -3.10 19.64 -20.71
CA ALA A 297 -2.03 18.85 -21.30
C ALA A 297 -1.47 19.50 -22.57
N SER A 298 -0.16 19.32 -22.81
CA SER A 298 0.47 19.81 -24.02
C SER A 298 0.01 19.01 -25.25
N GLN A 299 0.06 19.60 -26.45
CA GLN A 299 -0.25 18.88 -27.68
C GLN A 299 0.61 17.62 -27.85
N LYS A 300 1.88 17.68 -27.43
CA LYS A 300 2.79 16.52 -27.45
C LYS A 300 2.25 15.37 -26.60
N ASP A 301 1.79 15.67 -25.38
CA ASP A 301 1.26 14.64 -24.48
C ASP A 301 -0.04 14.04 -25.01
N LEU A 302 -0.92 14.87 -25.59
CA LEU A 302 -2.15 14.42 -26.23
C LEU A 302 -1.87 13.53 -27.45
N ASP A 303 -0.89 13.89 -28.29
CA ASP A 303 -0.49 13.08 -29.44
C ASP A 303 0.07 11.72 -29.00
N ILE A 304 0.86 11.68 -27.91
CA ILE A 304 1.37 10.43 -27.33
C ILE A 304 0.23 9.60 -26.75
N PHE A 305 -0.67 10.21 -25.96
CA PHE A 305 -1.85 9.55 -25.40
C PHE A 305 -2.69 8.89 -26.50
N HIS A 306 -2.99 9.61 -27.59
CA HIS A 306 -3.79 9.10 -28.69
C HIS A 306 -3.13 7.94 -29.46
N LYS A 307 -1.80 7.88 -29.51
CA LYS A 307 -1.08 6.74 -30.10
C LYS A 307 -1.02 5.56 -29.13
N ALA A 308 -0.59 5.82 -27.89
CA ALA A 308 -0.39 4.79 -26.87
C ALA A 308 -1.67 4.04 -26.52
N LYS A 309 -2.82 4.73 -26.45
CA LYS A 309 -4.13 4.09 -26.15
C LYS A 309 -4.58 3.05 -27.18
N THR A 310 -3.94 2.98 -28.35
CA THR A 310 -4.29 1.98 -29.37
C THR A 310 -3.56 0.66 -29.20
N SER A 311 -2.59 0.60 -28.26
CA SER A 311 -1.81 -0.60 -28.02
C SER A 311 -2.65 -1.68 -27.32
N PRO A 312 -2.65 -2.93 -27.81
CA PRO A 312 -3.30 -4.04 -27.13
C PRO A 312 -2.58 -4.46 -25.83
N SER A 313 -1.37 -3.93 -25.59
CA SER A 313 -0.57 -4.24 -24.42
C SER A 313 -0.73 -3.26 -23.26
N LEU A 314 -1.49 -2.18 -23.46
CA LEU A 314 -1.88 -1.28 -22.38
C LEU A 314 -3.04 -1.92 -21.60
N LEU A 315 -2.89 -2.03 -20.28
CA LEU A 315 -3.94 -2.54 -19.38
C LEU A 315 -4.73 -1.39 -18.74
N ALA A 316 -4.00 -0.37 -18.27
CA ALA A 316 -4.58 0.75 -17.55
C ALA A 316 -3.67 1.99 -17.63
N TRP A 317 -4.29 3.15 -17.53
CA TRP A 317 -3.65 4.42 -17.21
C TRP A 317 -3.51 4.56 -15.70
N TYR A 318 -2.30 4.89 -15.28
CA TYR A 318 -2.02 5.22 -13.89
C TYR A 318 -2.16 6.73 -13.67
N GLY A 319 -3.12 7.09 -12.82
CA GLY A 319 -3.34 8.48 -12.44
C GLY A 319 -2.26 9.02 -11.51
N ARG A 320 -2.52 10.16 -10.88
CA ARG A 320 -1.57 10.72 -9.90
C ARG A 320 -1.29 9.72 -8.79
N ASP A 321 -0.01 9.46 -8.58
CA ASP A 321 0.47 8.58 -7.53
C ASP A 321 0.10 9.14 -6.15
N GLU A 322 -0.42 8.26 -5.30
CA GLU A 322 -0.70 8.55 -3.89
C GLU A 322 -1.40 9.90 -3.63
N PRO A 323 -2.56 10.16 -4.24
CA PRO A 323 -3.14 11.50 -4.20
C PRO A 323 -3.54 11.89 -2.78
N ALA A 324 -3.12 13.07 -2.34
CA ALA A 324 -3.55 13.65 -1.07
C ALA A 324 -4.95 14.28 -1.18
N GLY A 325 -5.55 14.64 -0.04
CA GLY A 325 -6.89 15.26 0.00
C GLY A 325 -7.03 16.53 -0.87
N SER A 326 -5.97 17.32 -1.04
CA SER A 326 -5.97 18.51 -1.92
C SER A 326 -5.97 18.16 -3.42
N GLN A 327 -5.71 16.90 -3.78
CA GLN A 327 -5.58 16.44 -5.16
C GLN A 327 -6.80 15.64 -5.65
N LEU A 328 -7.84 15.50 -4.82
CA LEU A 328 -9.07 14.76 -5.19
C LEU A 328 -9.77 15.37 -6.40
N LYS A 329 -9.94 16.70 -6.42
CA LYS A 329 -10.55 17.42 -7.54
C LYS A 329 -9.80 17.18 -8.88
N PRO A 330 -8.48 17.49 -9.00
CA PRO A 330 -7.78 17.25 -10.25
C PRO A 330 -7.74 15.76 -10.62
N TYR A 331 -7.70 14.85 -9.65
CA TYR A 331 -7.78 13.41 -9.91
C TYR A 331 -9.08 13.02 -10.59
N LEU A 332 -10.23 13.47 -10.06
CA LEU A 332 -11.56 13.15 -10.62
C LEU A 332 -11.78 13.79 -12.00
N ILE A 333 -11.26 15.00 -12.22
CA ILE A 333 -11.30 15.65 -13.53
C ILE A 333 -10.49 14.84 -14.56
N ASN A 334 -9.27 14.42 -14.21
CA ASN A 334 -8.47 13.56 -15.07
C ASN A 334 -9.15 12.22 -15.34
N LYS A 335 -9.72 11.57 -14.31
CA LYS A 335 -10.47 10.32 -14.50
C LYS A 335 -11.60 10.51 -15.51
N ALA A 336 -12.41 11.56 -15.35
CA ALA A 336 -13.51 11.84 -16.26
C ALA A 336 -12.99 12.06 -17.70
N TRP A 337 -11.96 12.90 -17.86
CA TRP A 337 -11.36 13.17 -19.15
C TRP A 337 -10.81 11.90 -19.82
N VAL A 338 -10.06 11.07 -19.10
CA VAL A 338 -9.49 9.82 -19.63
C VAL A 338 -10.60 8.84 -19.98
N SER A 339 -11.61 8.68 -19.11
CA SER A 339 -12.74 7.76 -19.37
C SER A 339 -13.54 8.16 -20.61
N GLU A 340 -13.66 9.45 -20.92
CA GLU A 340 -14.30 9.95 -22.14
C GLU A 340 -13.45 9.73 -23.39
N ASN A 341 -12.13 9.87 -23.27
CA ASN A 341 -11.21 9.82 -24.42
C ASN A 341 -10.63 8.42 -24.68
N ASP A 342 -10.67 7.53 -23.70
CA ASP A 342 -10.25 6.13 -23.76
C ASP A 342 -11.14 5.26 -22.86
N PRO A 343 -12.34 4.88 -23.32
CA PRO A 343 -13.26 4.07 -22.54
C PRO A 343 -12.85 2.59 -22.46
N ILE A 344 -11.69 2.22 -23.03
CA ILE A 344 -11.21 0.83 -23.10
C ILE A 344 -10.26 0.54 -21.93
N HIS A 345 -9.40 1.50 -21.56
CA HIS A 345 -8.40 1.33 -20.52
C HIS A 345 -8.80 2.02 -19.21
N LEU A 346 -8.62 1.29 -18.11
CA LEU A 346 -8.93 1.76 -16.76
C LEU A 346 -8.08 2.98 -16.39
N TYR A 347 -8.60 3.85 -15.51
CA TYR A 347 -7.82 4.89 -14.85
C TYR A 347 -7.83 4.66 -13.34
N THR A 348 -6.68 4.37 -12.74
CA THR A 348 -6.53 4.07 -11.30
C THR A 348 -5.13 4.41 -10.80
N SER A 349 -4.90 4.40 -9.48
CA SER A 349 -3.60 4.68 -8.85
C SER A 349 -3.48 3.96 -7.52
N ALA A 350 -2.26 3.91 -6.95
CA ALA A 350 -2.05 3.57 -5.55
C ALA A 350 -2.68 4.63 -4.64
N PHE A 351 -3.37 4.17 -3.60
CA PHE A 351 -4.02 5.02 -2.59
C PHE A 351 -3.59 4.57 -1.19
N HIS A 352 -2.54 5.18 -0.63
CA HIS A 352 -2.02 4.83 0.70
C HIS A 352 -2.88 5.36 1.87
N LEU A 353 -3.63 6.46 1.68
CA LEU A 353 -4.44 7.09 2.72
C LEU A 353 -5.85 6.50 2.81
N GLY A 354 -6.23 5.99 3.99
CA GLY A 354 -7.57 5.42 4.24
C GLY A 354 -8.72 6.37 3.92
N HIS A 355 -8.65 7.63 4.35
CA HIS A 355 -9.70 8.61 4.06
C HIS A 355 -9.82 8.94 2.56
N VAL A 356 -8.71 8.91 1.79
CA VAL A 356 -8.76 9.11 0.34
C VAL A 356 -9.43 7.93 -0.34
N ARG A 357 -9.11 6.71 0.11
CA ARG A 357 -9.75 5.46 -0.32
C ARG A 357 -11.27 5.51 -0.11
N ASP A 358 -11.72 5.97 1.06
CA ASP A 358 -13.15 6.06 1.38
C ASP A 358 -13.88 7.10 0.52
N LEU A 359 -13.22 8.23 0.23
CA LEU A 359 -13.80 9.31 -0.58
C LEU A 359 -13.87 8.95 -2.07
N LEU A 360 -12.77 8.43 -2.63
CA LEU A 360 -12.69 8.11 -4.06
C LEU A 360 -13.36 6.79 -4.41
N GLY A 361 -13.49 5.83 -3.49
CA GLY A 361 -13.89 4.46 -3.81
C GLY A 361 -15.18 4.36 -4.63
N LYS A 362 -16.19 5.19 -4.32
CA LYS A 362 -17.46 5.23 -5.07
C LYS A 362 -17.33 5.71 -6.52
N ALA A 363 -16.23 6.39 -6.83
CA ALA A 363 -15.87 6.83 -8.16
C ALA A 363 -14.89 5.88 -8.85
N MET A 364 -14.41 4.79 -8.23
CA MET A 364 -13.39 3.93 -8.84
C MET A 364 -13.94 2.57 -9.26
N GLU A 365 -13.60 2.11 -10.46
CA GLU A 365 -13.86 0.74 -10.92
C GLU A 365 -12.97 -0.27 -10.22
N VAL A 366 -11.73 0.11 -9.91
CA VAL A 366 -10.79 -0.68 -9.11
C VAL A 366 -9.98 0.24 -8.22
N MET A 367 -9.71 -0.19 -6.99
CA MET A 367 -8.80 0.51 -6.10
C MET A 367 -7.52 -0.27 -5.86
N ILE A 368 -6.42 0.45 -5.71
CA ILE A 368 -5.11 -0.11 -5.36
C ILE A 368 -4.75 0.38 -3.95
N PRO A 369 -5.17 -0.31 -2.87
CA PRO A 369 -4.71 0.03 -1.54
C PRO A 369 -3.21 -0.28 -1.44
N ASP A 370 -2.44 0.74 -1.09
CA ASP A 370 -1.01 0.63 -0.85
C ASP A 370 -0.73 0.56 0.66
N ILE A 371 -0.25 -0.61 1.12
CA ILE A 371 -0.17 -0.95 2.55
C ILE A 371 1.13 -1.70 2.84
N TYR A 372 2.01 -1.04 3.59
CA TYR A 372 3.30 -1.57 4.01
C TYR A 372 3.35 -1.70 5.55
N SER A 373 3.22 -2.93 6.04
CA SER A 373 3.10 -3.22 7.48
C SER A 373 4.39 -3.79 8.10
N LEU A 374 5.41 -4.11 7.29
CA LEU A 374 6.64 -4.76 7.75
C LEU A 374 7.75 -3.73 8.02
N ARG A 375 7.65 -3.11 9.20
CA ARG A 375 8.64 -2.18 9.76
C ARG A 375 9.87 -2.95 10.28
N PRO A 376 11.03 -2.29 10.49
CA PRO A 376 12.27 -2.97 10.88
C PRO A 376 12.13 -3.87 12.12
N ASN A 377 11.32 -3.42 13.10
CA ASN A 377 11.11 -4.12 14.37
C ASN A 377 9.89 -5.03 14.37
N THR A 378 9.17 -5.16 13.24
CA THR A 378 8.01 -6.04 13.13
C THR A 378 8.47 -7.51 13.27
N PRO A 379 7.98 -8.29 14.26
CA PRO A 379 8.35 -9.68 14.42
C PRO A 379 8.01 -10.53 13.20
N LYS A 380 8.88 -11.47 12.83
CA LYS A 380 8.74 -12.29 11.62
C LYS A 380 7.75 -13.46 11.73
N ASN A 381 7.26 -13.74 12.94
CA ASN A 381 6.34 -14.83 13.23
C ASN A 381 4.92 -14.36 13.60
N GLN A 382 4.65 -13.05 13.52
CA GLN A 382 3.35 -12.47 13.85
C GLN A 382 2.42 -12.41 12.63
N ALA A 383 1.57 -13.43 12.52
CA ALA A 383 0.65 -13.56 11.40
C ALA A 383 -0.47 -12.52 11.38
N ASP A 384 -0.87 -11.99 12.53
CA ASP A 384 -1.95 -11.00 12.68
C ASP A 384 -1.68 -9.71 11.90
N ILE A 385 -0.41 -9.30 11.81
CA ILE A 385 0.01 -8.13 11.02
C ILE A 385 -0.30 -8.34 9.54
N ILE A 386 -0.01 -9.53 9.01
CA ILE A 386 -0.30 -9.88 7.63
C ILE A 386 -1.81 -10.09 7.41
N LEU A 387 -2.50 -10.75 8.35
CA LEU A 387 -3.93 -11.03 8.24
C LEU A 387 -4.81 -9.77 8.21
N GLN A 388 -4.32 -8.64 8.75
CA GLN A 388 -4.98 -7.35 8.60
C GLN A 388 -5.12 -6.93 7.14
N HIS A 389 -4.20 -7.32 6.26
CA HIS A 389 -4.29 -7.00 4.83
C HIS A 389 -5.53 -7.59 4.16
N ALA A 390 -5.95 -8.80 4.56
CA ALA A 390 -7.19 -9.41 4.09
C ALA A 390 -8.43 -8.61 4.52
N ALA A 391 -8.45 -8.13 5.78
CA ALA A 391 -9.53 -7.30 6.29
C ALA A 391 -9.59 -5.94 5.59
N ILE A 392 -8.43 -5.30 5.36
CA ILE A 392 -8.37 -4.03 4.65
C ILE A 392 -8.80 -4.21 3.19
N THR A 393 -8.38 -5.29 2.53
CA THR A 393 -8.82 -5.66 1.19
C THR A 393 -10.34 -5.78 1.12
N ALA A 394 -10.96 -6.50 2.06
CA ALA A 394 -12.41 -6.63 2.14
C ALA A 394 -13.11 -5.28 2.33
N ASN A 395 -12.61 -4.42 3.22
CA ASN A 395 -13.18 -3.10 3.49
C ASN A 395 -13.08 -2.17 2.27
N VAL A 396 -11.91 -2.12 1.62
CA VAL A 396 -11.68 -1.32 0.42
C VAL A 396 -12.56 -1.83 -0.73
N ARG A 397 -12.70 -3.15 -0.85
CA ARG A 397 -13.61 -3.74 -1.83
C ARG A 397 -15.04 -3.24 -1.61
N GLU A 398 -15.50 -3.15 -0.38
CA GLU A 398 -16.85 -2.65 -0.09
C GLU A 398 -17.02 -1.15 -0.37
N SER A 399 -15.98 -0.33 -0.27
CA SER A 399 -16.08 1.10 -0.62
C SER A 399 -15.91 1.37 -2.13
N THR A 400 -15.36 0.43 -2.89
CA THR A 400 -15.12 0.57 -4.34
C THR A 400 -16.40 0.37 -5.18
N ALA A 401 -16.64 1.21 -6.19
CA ALA A 401 -17.87 1.22 -6.99
C ALA A 401 -18.20 -0.13 -7.65
N LYS A 402 -17.20 -0.82 -8.20
CA LYS A 402 -17.35 -2.16 -8.82
C LYS A 402 -16.91 -3.31 -7.93
N LYS A 403 -16.60 -3.05 -6.66
CA LYS A 403 -16.16 -4.07 -5.70
C LYS A 403 -14.93 -4.85 -6.18
N ARG A 404 -13.93 -4.14 -6.70
CA ARG A 404 -12.66 -4.68 -7.21
C ARG A 404 -11.48 -4.02 -6.52
N VAL A 405 -10.47 -4.81 -6.20
CA VAL A 405 -9.27 -4.36 -5.51
C VAL A 405 -8.06 -5.03 -6.14
N TRP A 406 -7.05 -4.23 -6.50
CA TRP A 406 -5.71 -4.72 -6.81
C TRP A 406 -4.83 -4.44 -5.61
N PHE A 407 -4.66 -5.41 -4.72
CA PHE A 407 -3.94 -5.20 -3.46
C PHE A 407 -2.44 -5.02 -3.73
N MET A 408 -1.83 -3.93 -3.25
CA MET A 408 -0.38 -3.72 -3.37
C MET A 408 0.34 -4.14 -2.09
N THR A 409 1.28 -5.09 -2.21
CA THR A 409 2.05 -5.66 -1.09
C THR A 409 3.51 -5.23 -1.10
N GLN A 410 4.12 -5.29 0.09
CA GLN A 410 5.51 -4.96 0.35
C GLN A 410 6.46 -6.06 -0.15
N THR A 411 7.31 -5.73 -1.11
CA THR A 411 8.42 -6.56 -1.61
C THR A 411 9.72 -5.76 -1.64
N PHE A 412 9.94 -4.96 -0.59
CA PHE A 412 11.16 -4.17 -0.43
C PHE A 412 11.61 -4.06 1.03
N SER A 413 12.89 -3.76 1.22
CA SER A 413 13.39 -3.08 2.42
C SER A 413 13.67 -1.63 2.07
N ASN A 414 13.51 -0.71 3.02
CA ASN A 414 13.69 0.71 2.73
C ASN A 414 14.64 1.37 3.72
N ARG A 415 15.65 2.01 3.14
CA ARG A 415 16.64 2.81 3.84
C ARG A 415 16.55 4.25 3.39
N HIS A 416 16.39 5.13 4.36
CA HIS A 416 16.45 6.56 4.17
C HIS A 416 17.82 7.09 4.57
N GLN A 417 18.39 7.94 3.71
CA GLN A 417 19.64 8.60 4.01
C GLN A 417 19.61 10.04 3.54
N SER A 418 19.31 10.95 4.47
CA SER A 418 19.39 12.40 4.21
C SER A 418 20.82 12.95 4.38
N LYS A 419 21.70 12.24 5.10
CA LYS A 419 23.08 12.67 5.40
C LYS A 419 24.07 11.48 5.47
N PRO A 420 25.36 11.69 5.16
CA PRO A 420 26.40 10.67 5.34
C PRO A 420 26.39 10.08 6.77
N GLY A 421 26.43 8.75 6.89
CA GLY A 421 26.48 8.05 8.18
C GLY A 421 25.21 8.10 9.04
N GLN A 422 24.09 8.65 8.55
CA GLN A 422 22.81 8.74 9.29
C GLN A 422 21.69 8.01 8.54
N ALA A 423 21.93 6.76 8.17
CA ALA A 423 20.90 5.92 7.60
C ALA A 423 19.90 5.48 8.69
N HIS A 424 18.62 5.49 8.36
CA HIS A 424 17.61 4.80 9.15
C HIS A 424 16.74 3.95 8.22
N PHE A 425 16.21 2.85 8.75
CA PHE A 425 15.38 1.93 8.00
C PHE A 425 13.92 2.18 8.37
N SER A 426 13.04 2.30 7.38
CA SER A 426 11.59 2.45 7.58
C SER A 426 10.83 1.14 7.31
N SER A 427 11.45 0.21 6.59
CA SER A 427 10.83 -1.07 6.21
C SER A 427 11.86 -2.19 6.11
N ARG A 428 11.49 -3.41 6.51
CA ARG A 428 12.29 -4.63 6.26
C ARG A 428 11.70 -5.44 5.12
N TYR A 429 12.54 -6.23 4.45
CA TYR A 429 12.04 -7.18 3.45
C TYR A 429 11.13 -8.26 4.10
N PRO A 430 10.04 -8.69 3.45
CA PRO A 430 9.22 -9.82 3.94
C PRO A 430 10.04 -11.12 3.99
N THR A 431 9.60 -12.04 4.85
CA THR A 431 10.03 -13.45 4.74
C THR A 431 9.20 -14.21 3.71
N PRO A 432 9.68 -15.35 3.19
CA PRO A 432 8.90 -16.19 2.27
C PRO A 432 7.53 -16.60 2.84
N LEU A 433 7.49 -16.96 4.14
CA LEU A 433 6.25 -17.37 4.80
C LEU A 433 5.25 -16.22 4.96
N GLU A 434 5.74 -15.00 5.25
CA GLU A 434 4.90 -13.79 5.32
C GLU A 434 4.30 -13.46 3.95
N MET A 435 5.11 -13.49 2.88
CA MET A 435 4.62 -13.26 1.52
C MET A 435 3.57 -14.29 1.11
N ARG A 436 3.84 -15.57 1.37
CA ARG A 436 2.88 -16.64 1.07
C ARG A 436 1.55 -16.41 1.78
N LEU A 437 1.57 -16.11 3.09
CA LEU A 437 0.36 -15.81 3.85
C LEU A 437 -0.36 -14.61 3.26
N ASP A 438 0.37 -13.54 2.92
CA ASP A 438 -0.23 -12.31 2.40
C ASP A 438 -0.97 -12.53 1.08
N LEU A 439 -0.35 -13.27 0.15
CA LEU A 439 -0.95 -13.61 -1.14
C LEU A 439 -2.27 -14.39 -0.99
N TYR A 440 -2.26 -15.47 -0.20
CA TYR A 440 -3.46 -16.29 0.00
C TYR A 440 -4.52 -15.56 0.84
N ALA A 441 -4.12 -14.79 1.85
CA ALA A 441 -5.05 -14.04 2.68
C ALA A 441 -5.72 -12.91 1.90
N CYS A 442 -4.99 -12.19 1.03
CA CYS A 442 -5.56 -11.10 0.25
C CYS A 442 -6.56 -11.57 -0.81
N ILE A 443 -6.31 -12.68 -1.52
CA ILE A 443 -7.34 -13.26 -2.41
C ILE A 443 -8.55 -13.77 -1.62
N ALA A 444 -8.33 -14.33 -0.42
CA ALA A 444 -9.41 -14.73 0.48
C ALA A 444 -10.21 -13.52 1.00
N GLY A 445 -9.56 -12.36 1.14
CA GLY A 445 -10.19 -11.06 1.42
C GLY A 445 -10.94 -10.45 0.23
N GLY A 446 -10.84 -11.06 -0.96
CA GLY A 446 -11.55 -10.64 -2.17
C GLY A 446 -10.73 -9.77 -3.12
N ALA A 447 -9.40 -9.80 -3.04
CA ALA A 447 -8.55 -9.16 -4.04
C ALA A 447 -8.83 -9.74 -5.44
N SER A 448 -9.09 -8.86 -6.41
CA SER A 448 -9.25 -9.19 -7.83
C SER A 448 -7.95 -8.97 -8.63
N GLY A 449 -6.86 -8.68 -7.94
CA GLY A 449 -5.50 -8.61 -8.45
C GLY A 449 -4.51 -8.37 -7.32
N ILE A 450 -3.24 -8.70 -7.53
CA ILE A 450 -2.13 -8.44 -6.62
C ILE A 450 -1.08 -7.59 -7.36
N SER A 451 -0.53 -6.61 -6.67
CA SER A 451 0.56 -5.75 -7.12
C SER A 451 1.73 -5.83 -6.14
N PHE A 452 2.95 -5.81 -6.63
CA PHE A 452 4.17 -5.84 -5.84
C PHE A 452 4.90 -4.51 -5.98
N PHE A 453 5.23 -3.86 -4.87
CA PHE A 453 6.22 -2.79 -4.86
C PHE A 453 7.45 -3.37 -4.16
N ILE A 454 8.61 -3.60 -4.79
CA ILE A 454 9.00 -3.26 -6.16
C ILE A 454 9.89 -4.37 -6.78
N TYR A 455 9.92 -4.47 -8.12
CA TYR A 455 10.71 -5.48 -8.86
C TYR A 455 12.20 -5.23 -8.71
N ASN A 456 12.64 -4.01 -9.00
CA ASN A 456 14.03 -3.59 -9.02
C ASN A 456 14.18 -2.19 -8.39
N ASP A 457 15.41 -1.84 -8.03
CA ASP A 457 15.81 -0.46 -7.76
C ASP A 457 17.21 -0.22 -8.35
N HIS A 458 17.65 1.03 -8.27
CA HIS A 458 19.03 1.40 -8.44
C HIS A 458 19.95 0.53 -7.60
N VAL A 459 21.21 0.43 -7.99
CA VAL A 459 22.24 -0.27 -7.21
C VAL A 459 22.46 0.49 -5.89
N PRO A 460 21.90 0.04 -4.74
CA PRO A 460 21.70 0.92 -3.59
C PRO A 460 23.03 1.27 -2.89
N PHE A 461 23.99 0.35 -2.97
CA PHE A 461 25.37 0.50 -2.51
C PHE A 461 26.30 1.21 -3.50
N LEU A 462 25.86 1.54 -4.73
CA LEU A 462 26.66 2.32 -5.72
C LEU A 462 26.02 3.66 -6.11
N GLY A 463 24.77 3.91 -5.72
CA GLY A 463 23.93 4.99 -6.25
C GLY A 463 24.15 6.39 -5.67
N GLY A 464 25.11 6.59 -4.75
CA GLY A 464 25.34 7.85 -4.04
C GLY A 464 24.19 8.25 -3.10
N TYR A 465 24.20 9.46 -2.53
CA TYR A 465 23.17 9.90 -1.57
C TYR A 465 21.81 10.15 -2.23
N ARG A 466 20.78 9.45 -1.76
CA ARG A 466 19.39 9.60 -2.20
C ARG A 466 18.46 9.47 -0.99
N GLY A 467 17.33 10.18 -1.03
CA GLY A 467 16.39 10.22 0.08
C GLY A 467 15.79 8.86 0.44
N GLU A 468 15.57 8.01 -0.55
CA GLU A 468 14.98 6.67 -0.40
C GLU A 468 15.74 5.67 -1.28
N LYS A 469 16.04 4.50 -0.72
CA LYS A 469 16.77 3.40 -1.37
C LYS A 469 16.19 2.06 -0.98
N PHE A 470 15.92 1.21 -1.96
CA PHE A 470 15.39 -0.12 -1.73
C PHE A 470 16.51 -1.15 -1.75
N ASP A 471 17.10 -1.40 -0.57
CA ASP A 471 18.27 -2.29 -0.43
C ASP A 471 17.98 -3.77 -0.77
N TYR A 472 16.72 -4.19 -0.69
CA TYR A 472 16.23 -5.48 -1.17
C TYR A 472 14.97 -5.20 -1.99
N THR A 473 14.87 -5.83 -3.15
CA THR A 473 13.70 -5.83 -4.06
C THR A 473 13.49 -7.26 -4.59
N LEU A 474 12.56 -7.52 -5.51
CA LEU A 474 12.37 -8.89 -6.04
C LEU A 474 13.61 -9.44 -6.74
N VAL A 475 14.35 -8.58 -7.45
CA VAL A 475 15.61 -8.96 -8.10
C VAL A 475 16.75 -8.03 -7.72
N ASP A 476 17.94 -8.60 -7.61
CA ASP A 476 19.15 -7.79 -7.46
C ASP A 476 19.52 -7.06 -8.79
N PRO A 477 20.54 -6.19 -8.78
CA PRO A 477 20.97 -5.47 -9.99
C PRO A 477 21.43 -6.33 -11.17
N TRP A 478 21.74 -7.61 -10.96
CA TRP A 478 22.12 -8.57 -12.01
C TRP A 478 20.97 -9.49 -12.43
N GLY A 479 19.80 -9.35 -11.78
CA GLY A 479 18.59 -10.11 -12.04
C GLY A 479 18.50 -11.42 -11.26
N ASN A 480 19.23 -11.59 -10.15
CA ASN A 480 19.03 -12.74 -9.26
C ASN A 480 17.77 -12.53 -8.43
N GLY A 481 16.88 -13.52 -8.44
CA GLY A 481 15.74 -13.58 -7.53
C GLY A 481 16.14 -13.96 -6.10
N ASN A 482 15.14 -14.07 -5.24
CA ASN A 482 15.29 -14.50 -3.85
C ASN A 482 14.10 -15.38 -3.44
N GLU A 483 14.15 -15.96 -2.23
CA GLU A 483 13.14 -16.92 -1.76
C GLU A 483 11.72 -16.34 -1.69
N VAL A 484 11.55 -15.02 -1.53
CA VAL A 484 10.22 -14.38 -1.61
C VAL A 484 9.71 -14.37 -3.04
N TYR A 485 10.59 -14.16 -4.02
CA TYR A 485 10.22 -14.21 -5.42
C TYR A 485 9.89 -15.64 -5.87
N ASP A 486 10.53 -16.66 -5.29
CA ASP A 486 10.17 -18.06 -5.49
C ASP A 486 8.74 -18.36 -4.99
N GLU A 487 8.34 -17.82 -3.83
CA GLU A 487 6.96 -17.95 -3.31
C GLU A 487 5.93 -17.25 -4.20
N ILE A 488 6.27 -16.07 -4.72
CA ILE A 488 5.46 -15.34 -5.70
C ILE A 488 5.29 -16.19 -6.97
N ALA A 489 6.35 -16.81 -7.46
CA ALA A 489 6.28 -17.67 -8.64
C ALA A 489 5.47 -18.96 -8.40
N ASP A 490 5.61 -19.60 -7.23
CA ASP A 490 4.81 -20.78 -6.86
C ASP A 490 3.31 -20.45 -6.83
N PHE A 491 2.97 -19.33 -6.18
CA PHE A 491 1.59 -18.82 -6.15
C PHE A 491 1.11 -18.47 -7.56
N GLY A 492 1.92 -17.72 -8.32
CA GLY A 492 1.64 -17.31 -9.69
C GLY A 492 1.29 -18.49 -10.59
N LYS A 493 2.10 -19.55 -10.53
CA LYS A 493 1.87 -20.80 -11.27
C LYS A 493 0.53 -21.47 -10.93
N LYS A 494 0.19 -21.51 -9.63
CA LYS A 494 -0.94 -22.30 -9.12
C LYS A 494 -2.26 -21.56 -9.19
N ILE A 495 -2.25 -20.26 -8.92
CA ILE A 495 -3.46 -19.47 -8.63
C ILE A 495 -3.83 -18.53 -9.77
N VAL A 496 -2.86 -17.80 -10.34
CA VAL A 496 -3.13 -16.76 -11.34
C VAL A 496 -3.92 -17.29 -12.56
N PRO A 497 -3.66 -18.50 -13.10
CA PRO A 497 -4.46 -19.05 -14.19
C PRO A 497 -5.93 -19.33 -13.84
N ILE A 498 -6.25 -19.56 -12.56
CA ILE A 498 -7.61 -19.87 -12.07
C ILE A 498 -8.43 -18.59 -11.91
N MET A 499 -7.82 -17.56 -11.33
CA MET A 499 -8.51 -16.38 -10.84
C MET A 499 -9.44 -15.71 -11.88
N PRO A 500 -9.05 -15.52 -13.16
CA PRO A 500 -9.94 -14.88 -14.13
C PRO A 500 -11.30 -15.57 -14.26
N SER A 501 -11.38 -16.90 -14.14
CA SER A 501 -12.64 -17.65 -14.25
C SER A 501 -13.62 -17.41 -13.11
N ILE A 502 -13.19 -16.75 -12.02
CA ILE A 502 -13.97 -16.54 -10.78
C ILE A 502 -14.04 -15.08 -10.29
N MET A 503 -13.46 -14.11 -11.00
CA MET A 503 -13.33 -12.71 -10.53
C MET A 503 -14.64 -11.97 -10.27
N ASP A 504 -15.74 -12.39 -10.89
CA ASP A 504 -17.06 -11.76 -10.67
C ASP A 504 -17.76 -12.22 -9.39
N ALA A 505 -17.17 -13.16 -8.64
CA ALA A 505 -17.76 -13.66 -7.42
C ALA A 505 -17.81 -12.57 -6.32
N LEU A 506 -18.94 -12.49 -5.61
CA LEU A 506 -19.17 -11.57 -4.50
C LEU A 506 -19.20 -12.34 -3.18
N PRO A 507 -18.83 -11.74 -2.03
CA PRO A 507 -18.89 -12.38 -0.73
C PRO A 507 -20.26 -12.99 -0.48
N SER A 508 -20.27 -14.20 0.06
CA SER A 508 -21.48 -14.94 0.37
C SER A 508 -21.33 -15.61 1.73
N ARG A 509 -22.43 -16.08 2.30
CA ARG A 509 -22.45 -16.98 3.46
C ARG A 509 -23.42 -18.16 3.26
N ASP A 510 -23.82 -18.41 2.01
CA ASP A 510 -24.95 -19.28 1.70
C ASP A 510 -24.63 -20.76 1.94
N LEU A 511 -23.36 -21.16 1.83
CA LEU A 511 -22.93 -22.53 2.08
C LEU A 511 -22.36 -22.67 3.49
N ALA A 512 -22.85 -23.66 4.22
CA ALA A 512 -22.27 -24.07 5.48
C ALA A 512 -20.96 -24.84 5.24
N VAL A 513 -19.89 -24.34 5.84
CA VAL A 513 -18.58 -24.98 5.89
C VAL A 513 -18.20 -25.11 7.35
N GLU A 514 -18.22 -26.33 7.86
CA GLU A 514 -17.76 -26.64 9.21
C GLU A 514 -16.26 -26.96 9.16
N CYS A 515 -15.51 -26.45 10.13
CA CYS A 515 -14.10 -26.74 10.32
C CYS A 515 -13.88 -27.08 11.80
N ASP A 516 -13.19 -28.20 12.06
CA ASP A 516 -12.84 -28.63 13.43
C ASP A 516 -11.70 -27.81 14.06
N SER A 517 -11.21 -26.76 13.38
CA SER A 517 -10.08 -25.95 13.79
C SER A 517 -10.28 -24.45 13.53
N ASN A 518 -9.92 -23.62 14.51
CA ASN A 518 -9.91 -22.16 14.37
C ASN A 518 -8.62 -21.61 13.75
N ASN A 519 -7.70 -22.48 13.29
CA ASN A 519 -6.41 -22.09 12.72
C ASN A 519 -6.50 -21.62 11.26
N PHE A 520 -7.66 -21.77 10.62
CA PHE A 520 -7.86 -21.43 9.22
C PHE A 520 -8.67 -20.14 9.06
N LEU A 521 -8.32 -19.35 8.05
CA LEU A 521 -9.18 -18.32 7.47
C LEU A 521 -10.01 -19.02 6.39
N ILE A 522 -11.33 -19.03 6.56
CA ILE A 522 -12.26 -19.60 5.58
C ILE A 522 -13.17 -18.48 5.10
N THR A 523 -13.12 -18.18 3.81
CA THR A 523 -13.99 -17.19 3.17
C THR A 523 -14.68 -17.79 1.97
N GLN A 524 -15.86 -17.27 1.62
CA GLN A 524 -16.62 -17.77 0.49
C GLN A 524 -17.18 -16.63 -0.35
N PHE A 525 -17.22 -16.88 -1.65
CA PHE A 525 -17.76 -15.99 -2.66
C PHE A 525 -18.71 -16.76 -3.55
N LYS A 526 -19.70 -16.08 -4.12
CA LYS A 526 -20.67 -16.65 -5.05
C LYS A 526 -20.65 -15.87 -6.35
N GLY A 527 -20.50 -16.57 -7.46
CA GLY A 527 -20.56 -16.01 -8.80
C GLY A 527 -21.43 -16.87 -9.72
N GLU A 528 -21.42 -16.54 -11.00
CA GLU A 528 -22.18 -17.26 -12.03
C GLU A 528 -21.83 -18.76 -12.10
N MET A 529 -20.57 -19.12 -11.86
CA MET A 529 -20.10 -20.50 -11.95
C MET A 529 -20.40 -21.35 -10.71
N GLY A 530 -20.85 -20.74 -9.60
CA GLY A 530 -21.08 -21.40 -8.32
C GLY A 530 -20.41 -20.67 -7.17
N HIS A 531 -20.11 -21.41 -6.09
CA HIS A 531 -19.41 -20.86 -4.94
C HIS A 531 -17.91 -21.14 -5.03
N VAL A 532 -17.10 -20.17 -4.61
CA VAL A 532 -15.65 -20.31 -4.44
C VAL A 532 -15.35 -20.19 -2.96
N ILE A 533 -14.52 -21.09 -2.44
CA ILE A 533 -14.18 -21.15 -1.02
C ILE A 533 -12.66 -21.14 -0.90
N TYR A 534 -12.15 -20.21 -0.11
CA TYR A 534 -10.73 -20.13 0.23
C TYR A 534 -10.53 -20.71 1.62
N VAL A 535 -9.48 -21.51 1.79
CA VAL A 535 -9.05 -22.06 3.09
C VAL A 535 -7.57 -21.78 3.24
N VAL A 536 -7.20 -20.94 4.21
CA VAL A 536 -5.81 -20.46 4.39
C VAL A 536 -5.33 -20.76 5.81
N ASN A 537 -4.15 -21.38 5.94
CA ASN A 537 -3.50 -21.55 7.23
C ASN A 537 -3.01 -20.19 7.75
N LYS A 538 -3.55 -19.73 8.88
CA LYS A 538 -3.21 -18.43 9.48
C LYS A 538 -1.87 -18.43 10.22
N SER A 539 -1.19 -19.57 10.35
CA SER A 539 0.09 -19.66 11.06
C SER A 539 1.27 -19.38 10.14
N LEU A 540 2.29 -18.68 10.66
CA LEU A 540 3.60 -18.51 10.02
C LEU A 540 4.65 -19.51 10.53
N GLU A 541 4.29 -20.41 11.45
CA GLU A 541 5.28 -21.27 12.13
C GLU A 541 5.03 -22.76 11.91
N ASN A 542 3.78 -23.17 11.82
CA ASN A 542 3.44 -24.59 11.88
C ASN A 542 2.48 -25.00 10.78
N ASP A 543 2.69 -26.21 10.28
CA ASP A 543 1.67 -26.98 9.57
C ASP A 543 0.42 -27.07 10.44
N LYS A 544 -0.74 -26.90 9.81
CA LYS A 544 -2.04 -27.05 10.47
C LYS A 544 -2.86 -28.06 9.71
N ALA A 545 -3.44 -28.99 10.45
CA ALA A 545 -4.41 -29.94 9.94
C ALA A 545 -5.83 -29.58 10.42
N ALA A 546 -6.81 -29.87 9.58
CA ALA A 546 -8.23 -29.79 9.92
C ALA A 546 -9.05 -30.77 9.08
N THR A 547 -10.23 -31.08 9.58
CA THR A 547 -11.30 -31.74 8.82
C THR A 547 -12.36 -30.70 8.48
N LEU A 548 -12.62 -30.53 7.18
CA LEU A 548 -13.66 -29.65 6.65
C LEU A 548 -14.86 -30.47 6.19
N LYS A 549 -16.05 -29.96 6.50
CA LYS A 549 -17.32 -30.52 6.03
C LYS A 549 -18.10 -29.45 5.29
N PHE A 550 -18.40 -29.74 4.03
CA PHE A 550 -19.13 -28.85 3.13
C PHE A 550 -20.55 -29.36 2.93
N GLU A 551 -21.53 -28.49 3.15
CA GLU A 551 -22.91 -28.78 2.75
C GLU A 551 -23.09 -28.48 1.26
N ILE A 552 -23.13 -29.54 0.44
CA ILE A 552 -23.21 -29.42 -1.01
C ILE A 552 -24.66 -29.49 -1.47
N PRO A 553 -25.18 -28.48 -2.20
CA PRO A 553 -26.52 -28.53 -2.80
C PRO A 553 -26.69 -29.70 -3.78
N ALA A 554 -27.94 -30.12 -3.99
CA ALA A 554 -28.27 -31.07 -5.06
C ALA A 554 -27.76 -30.56 -6.42
N ASP A 555 -27.23 -31.46 -7.26
CA ASP A 555 -26.62 -31.18 -8.57
C ASP A 555 -25.25 -30.47 -8.56
N TYR A 556 -24.71 -30.17 -7.38
CA TYR A 556 -23.36 -29.58 -7.21
C TYR A 556 -22.37 -30.63 -6.71
N ALA A 557 -21.08 -30.35 -6.90
CA ALA A 557 -19.98 -31.09 -6.30
C ALA A 557 -18.87 -30.13 -5.86
N LEU A 558 -18.01 -30.62 -4.97
CA LEU A 558 -16.82 -29.90 -4.51
C LEU A 558 -15.63 -30.25 -5.40
N TYR A 559 -14.89 -29.24 -5.84
CA TYR A 559 -13.71 -29.37 -6.68
C TYR A 559 -12.54 -28.59 -6.09
N ASN A 560 -11.34 -29.16 -6.10
CA ASN A 560 -10.10 -28.45 -5.83
C ASN A 560 -9.65 -27.77 -7.13
N LEU A 561 -9.59 -26.43 -7.12
CA LEU A 561 -9.24 -25.66 -8.32
C LEU A 561 -7.75 -25.67 -8.63
N VAL A 562 -6.87 -25.92 -7.66
CA VAL A 562 -5.44 -26.05 -7.89
C VAL A 562 -5.13 -27.39 -8.56
N GLU A 563 -5.76 -28.46 -8.10
CA GLU A 563 -5.61 -29.81 -8.68
C GLU A 563 -6.47 -30.04 -9.92
N LEU A 564 -7.43 -29.13 -10.19
CA LEU A 564 -8.43 -29.26 -11.25
C LEU A 564 -9.13 -30.64 -11.21
N ALA A 565 -9.53 -31.04 -10.01
CA ALA A 565 -10.09 -32.36 -9.70
C ALA A 565 -11.29 -32.29 -8.74
N LYS A 566 -12.17 -33.29 -8.84
CA LYS A 566 -13.32 -33.46 -7.94
C LYS A 566 -12.86 -34.03 -6.60
N VAL A 567 -13.34 -33.45 -5.50
CA VAL A 567 -13.15 -33.97 -4.15
C VAL A 567 -14.15 -35.11 -3.91
N GLN A 568 -13.66 -36.27 -3.49
CA GLN A 568 -14.47 -37.50 -3.40
C GLN A 568 -15.46 -37.49 -2.22
N ASP A 569 -15.01 -37.05 -1.05
CA ASP A 569 -15.82 -36.99 0.17
C ASP A 569 -15.90 -35.54 0.71
N PRO A 570 -16.89 -34.74 0.24
CA PRO A 570 -17.05 -33.36 0.69
C PRO A 570 -17.46 -33.24 2.16
N LYS A 571 -17.84 -34.33 2.84
CA LYS A 571 -18.19 -34.31 4.27
C LYS A 571 -17.01 -34.57 5.20
N ASN A 572 -15.86 -34.96 4.65
CA ASN A 572 -14.66 -35.33 5.40
C ASN A 572 -13.39 -34.94 4.64
N VAL A 573 -13.30 -33.66 4.26
CA VAL A 573 -12.15 -33.14 3.51
C VAL A 573 -11.02 -32.88 4.50
N LYS A 574 -10.01 -33.75 4.49
CA LYS A 574 -8.81 -33.58 5.31
C LYS A 574 -7.85 -32.62 4.63
N VAL A 575 -7.51 -31.53 5.30
CA VAL A 575 -6.48 -30.59 4.86
C VAL A 575 -5.29 -30.65 5.82
N ASN A 576 -4.08 -30.58 5.27
CA ASN A 576 -2.85 -30.34 6.02
C ASN A 576 -2.05 -29.30 5.25
N LEU A 577 -2.07 -28.05 5.72
CA LEU A 577 -1.48 -26.91 5.03
C LEU A 577 -0.25 -26.42 5.79
N GLY A 578 0.85 -26.23 5.07
CA GLY A 578 2.05 -25.58 5.60
C GLY A 578 1.79 -24.12 6.01
N PRO A 579 2.74 -23.46 6.68
CA PRO A 579 2.57 -22.09 7.15
C PRO A 579 2.22 -21.13 6.01
N GLY A 580 1.20 -20.30 6.21
CA GLY A 580 0.69 -19.32 5.22
C GLY A 580 0.03 -19.90 3.97
N TYR A 581 -0.01 -21.23 3.81
CA TYR A 581 -0.51 -21.85 2.58
C TYR A 581 -2.04 -21.81 2.50
N GLY A 582 -2.57 -21.78 1.27
CA GLY A 582 -4.01 -21.81 1.03
C GLY A 582 -4.44 -22.78 -0.06
N LEU A 583 -5.74 -23.12 -0.05
CA LEU A 583 -6.44 -23.87 -1.07
C LEU A 583 -7.63 -23.07 -1.60
N VAL A 584 -7.97 -23.30 -2.86
CA VAL A 584 -9.15 -22.72 -3.52
C VAL A 584 -10.04 -23.86 -3.98
N PHE A 585 -11.27 -23.88 -3.46
CA PHE A 585 -12.29 -24.84 -3.85
C PHE A 585 -13.41 -24.16 -4.65
N ALA A 586 -14.07 -24.93 -5.51
CA ALA A 586 -15.34 -24.56 -6.11
C ALA A 586 -16.44 -25.55 -5.70
N VAL A 587 -17.60 -25.04 -5.31
CA VAL A 587 -18.86 -25.78 -5.27
C VAL A 587 -19.66 -25.38 -6.50
N ALA A 588 -19.65 -26.25 -7.50
CA ALA A 588 -20.17 -25.96 -8.84
C ALA A 588 -20.89 -27.19 -9.44
N THR A 589 -21.67 -26.96 -10.49
CA THR A 589 -22.14 -28.06 -11.34
C THR A 589 -20.96 -28.62 -12.15
N GLN A 590 -21.08 -29.86 -12.63
CA GLN A 590 -20.03 -30.47 -13.46
C GLN A 590 -19.75 -29.66 -14.73
N GLN A 591 -20.78 -29.05 -15.33
CA GLN A 591 -20.64 -28.20 -16.51
C GLN A 591 -19.81 -26.95 -16.20
N ASN A 592 -20.15 -26.22 -15.13
CA ASN A 592 -19.44 -25.01 -14.74
C ASN A 592 -17.98 -25.30 -14.37
N PHE A 593 -17.73 -26.40 -13.65
CA PHE A 593 -16.37 -26.84 -13.34
C PHE A 593 -15.57 -27.17 -14.62
N ASN A 594 -16.16 -27.87 -15.58
CA ASN A 594 -15.50 -28.15 -16.86
C ASN A 594 -15.12 -26.87 -17.60
N THR A 595 -15.99 -25.85 -17.56
CA THR A 595 -15.68 -24.52 -18.13
C THR A 595 -14.48 -23.88 -17.43
N ILE A 596 -14.48 -23.80 -16.09
CA ILE A 596 -13.35 -23.26 -15.31
C ILE A 596 -12.07 -24.02 -15.66
N LYS A 597 -12.11 -25.36 -15.66
CA LYS A 597 -10.96 -26.21 -15.96
C LYS A 597 -10.39 -25.95 -17.35
N ASN A 598 -11.25 -25.85 -18.37
CA ASN A 598 -10.81 -25.61 -19.74
C ASN A 598 -10.18 -24.22 -19.90
N GLU A 599 -10.80 -23.18 -19.32
CA GLU A 599 -10.27 -21.82 -19.31
C GLU A 599 -8.89 -21.75 -18.62
N THR A 600 -8.75 -22.37 -17.43
CA THR A 600 -7.48 -22.43 -16.71
C THR A 600 -6.39 -23.13 -17.52
N ASN A 601 -6.69 -24.31 -18.09
CA ASN A 601 -5.73 -25.06 -18.90
C ASN A 601 -5.32 -24.29 -20.17
N GLN A 602 -6.26 -23.61 -20.81
CA GLN A 602 -5.98 -22.79 -21.99
C GLN A 602 -5.00 -21.66 -21.65
N ARG A 603 -5.18 -20.96 -20.52
CA ARG A 603 -4.25 -19.90 -20.07
C ARG A 603 -2.85 -20.46 -19.79
N ILE A 604 -2.76 -21.60 -19.11
CA ILE A 604 -1.47 -22.28 -18.85
C ILE A 604 -0.78 -22.64 -20.18
N GLN A 605 -1.52 -23.19 -21.14
CA GLN A 605 -0.97 -23.56 -22.44
C GLN A 605 -0.47 -22.33 -23.21
N LEU A 606 -1.29 -21.26 -23.28
CA LEU A 606 -0.90 -20.02 -23.98
C LEU A 606 0.36 -19.39 -23.39
N ASP A 607 0.49 -19.43 -22.06
CA ASP A 607 1.67 -18.91 -21.35
C ASP A 607 2.94 -19.71 -21.70
N GLN A 608 2.84 -21.05 -21.71
CA GLN A 608 3.93 -21.94 -22.12
C GLN A 608 4.32 -21.76 -23.58
N GLU A 609 3.34 -21.63 -24.48
CA GLU A 609 3.58 -21.36 -25.90
C GLU A 609 4.30 -20.03 -26.10
N GLN A 610 3.94 -19.00 -25.33
CA GLN A 610 4.59 -17.69 -25.40
C GLN A 610 6.05 -17.76 -24.92
N LEU A 611 6.33 -18.41 -23.80
CA LEU A 611 7.70 -18.63 -23.31
C LEU A 611 8.54 -19.43 -24.32
N ALA A 612 7.95 -20.44 -24.96
CA ALA A 612 8.61 -21.21 -26.01
C ALA A 612 8.95 -20.33 -27.23
N ARG A 613 8.06 -19.42 -27.64
CA ARG A 613 8.33 -18.45 -28.73
C ARG A 613 9.46 -17.50 -28.37
N ILE A 614 9.44 -16.92 -27.15
CA ILE A 614 10.52 -16.06 -26.66
C ILE A 614 11.85 -16.79 -26.72
N ARG A 615 11.91 -18.05 -26.25
CA ARG A 615 13.13 -18.86 -26.32
C ARG A 615 13.57 -19.14 -27.75
N GLN A 616 12.64 -19.42 -28.67
CA GLN A 616 12.96 -19.59 -30.08
C GLN A 616 13.55 -18.31 -30.69
N ASP A 617 13.04 -17.14 -30.32
CA ASP A 617 13.55 -15.87 -30.82
C ASP A 617 14.94 -15.53 -30.24
N GLU A 618 15.20 -15.86 -28.96
CA GLU A 618 16.56 -15.81 -28.38
C GLU A 618 17.53 -16.70 -29.18
N LEU A 619 17.12 -17.94 -29.50
CA LEU A 619 17.94 -18.88 -30.27
C LEU A 619 18.19 -18.39 -31.70
N LYS A 620 17.18 -17.83 -32.37
CA LYS A 620 17.33 -17.22 -33.69
C LYS A 620 18.27 -16.01 -33.67
N LYS A 621 18.18 -15.14 -32.65
CA LYS A 621 19.10 -14.00 -32.45
C LYS A 621 20.55 -14.49 -32.31
N ALA A 622 20.75 -15.62 -31.64
CA ALA A 622 22.05 -16.28 -31.52
C ALA A 622 22.47 -17.09 -32.77
N GLY A 623 21.68 -17.11 -33.85
CA GLY A 623 22.01 -17.77 -35.11
C GLY A 623 21.60 -19.26 -35.21
N PHE A 624 20.77 -19.77 -34.29
CA PHE A 624 20.31 -21.15 -34.30
C PHE A 624 18.91 -21.28 -34.92
N ASN A 625 18.75 -22.21 -35.87
CA ASN A 625 17.46 -22.48 -36.52
C ASN A 625 16.64 -23.61 -35.84
N ASN A 626 17.29 -24.55 -35.15
CA ASN A 626 16.63 -25.71 -34.53
C ASN A 626 17.04 -25.89 -33.06
N ALA A 627 18.33 -26.15 -32.80
CA ALA A 627 18.85 -26.43 -31.47
C ALA A 627 20.21 -25.74 -31.25
N PRO A 628 20.47 -25.21 -30.04
CA PRO A 628 21.78 -24.68 -29.68
C PRO A 628 22.83 -25.79 -29.57
N THR A 629 24.10 -25.43 -29.73
CA THR A 629 25.20 -26.37 -29.47
C THR A 629 25.40 -26.61 -27.98
N LYS A 630 26.05 -27.73 -27.63
CA LYS A 630 26.39 -28.03 -26.25
C LYS A 630 27.28 -26.95 -25.64
N GLU A 631 28.25 -26.43 -26.40
CA GLU A 631 29.18 -25.40 -25.94
C GLU A 631 28.46 -24.08 -25.64
N TRP A 632 27.43 -23.73 -26.42
CA TRP A 632 26.63 -22.53 -26.18
C TRP A 632 25.76 -22.69 -24.91
N LEU A 633 25.18 -23.87 -24.69
CA LEU A 633 24.43 -24.20 -23.47
C LEU A 633 25.34 -24.23 -22.23
N ASP A 634 26.53 -24.83 -22.36
CA ASP A 634 27.53 -24.85 -21.29
C ASP A 634 27.95 -23.42 -20.92
N ALA A 635 28.10 -22.52 -21.91
CA ALA A 635 28.37 -21.11 -21.67
C ALA A 635 27.20 -20.37 -21.00
N GLU A 636 25.96 -20.66 -21.40
CA GLU A 636 24.74 -20.13 -20.74
C GLU A 636 24.75 -20.48 -19.25
N MET A 637 25.03 -21.75 -18.93
CA MET A 637 25.13 -22.22 -17.55
C MET A 637 26.28 -21.56 -16.78
N HIS A 638 27.43 -21.29 -17.40
CA HIS A 638 28.53 -20.59 -16.73
C HIS A 638 28.20 -19.11 -16.49
N LEU A 639 27.50 -18.44 -17.41
CA LEU A 639 27.02 -17.07 -17.21
C LEU A 639 26.03 -16.99 -16.04
N GLU A 640 25.14 -17.97 -15.89
CA GLU A 640 24.24 -18.03 -14.73
C GLU A 640 25.01 -18.20 -13.41
N LYS A 641 26.11 -18.98 -13.40
CA LYS A 641 26.99 -19.06 -12.22
C LYS A 641 27.67 -17.73 -11.89
N VAL A 642 28.13 -16.99 -12.90
CA VAL A 642 28.69 -15.64 -12.69
C VAL A 642 27.63 -14.72 -12.05
N LYS A 643 26.42 -14.74 -12.60
CA LYS A 643 25.26 -13.99 -12.08
C LYS A 643 24.97 -14.34 -10.62
N GLN A 644 24.88 -15.63 -10.29
CA GLN A 644 24.69 -16.10 -8.91
C GLN A 644 25.82 -15.65 -7.98
N THR A 645 27.07 -15.65 -8.45
CA THR A 645 28.22 -15.19 -7.65
C THR A 645 28.11 -13.69 -7.31
N PHE A 646 27.57 -12.88 -8.22
CA PHE A 646 27.21 -11.48 -7.91
C PHE A 646 26.09 -11.38 -6.88
N GLY A 647 25.11 -12.28 -6.92
CA GLY A 647 24.04 -12.36 -5.91
C GLY A 647 24.58 -12.65 -4.51
N ASP A 648 25.55 -13.56 -4.38
CA ASP A 648 26.22 -13.83 -3.11
C ASP A 648 26.96 -12.59 -2.57
N LEU A 649 27.66 -11.87 -3.45
CA LEU A 649 28.29 -10.59 -3.08
C LEU A 649 27.24 -9.57 -2.66
N TYR A 650 26.15 -9.43 -3.43
CA TYR A 650 25.06 -8.50 -3.14
C TYR A 650 24.50 -8.71 -1.74
N GLN A 651 24.12 -9.93 -1.40
CA GLN A 651 23.53 -10.28 -0.10
C GLN A 651 24.42 -9.83 1.07
N LEU A 652 25.75 -9.92 0.93
CA LEU A 652 26.69 -9.42 1.93
C LEU A 652 26.71 -7.88 1.99
N LEU A 653 26.74 -7.20 0.84
CA LEU A 653 26.88 -5.73 0.77
C LEU A 653 25.64 -5.00 1.29
N VAL A 654 24.44 -5.55 1.07
CA VAL A 654 23.18 -4.89 1.45
C VAL A 654 22.70 -5.24 2.87
N LEU A 655 23.47 -6.00 3.64
CA LEU A 655 23.18 -6.17 5.07
C LEU A 655 23.14 -4.80 5.77
N PRO A 656 22.17 -4.53 6.66
CA PRO A 656 22.01 -3.23 7.30
C PRO A 656 23.30 -2.66 7.92
N ASP A 657 24.08 -3.49 8.60
CA ASP A 657 25.34 -3.05 9.23
C ASP A 657 26.46 -2.78 8.22
N ASN A 658 26.41 -3.44 7.06
CA ASN A 658 27.42 -3.32 6.01
C ASN A 658 27.12 -2.14 5.11
N ILE A 659 25.87 -2.02 4.64
CA ILE A 659 25.45 -0.96 3.72
C ILE A 659 25.66 0.42 4.32
N VAL A 660 25.45 0.58 5.63
CA VAL A 660 25.66 1.86 6.33
C VAL A 660 27.14 2.26 6.40
N LYS A 661 28.05 1.27 6.48
CA LYS A 661 29.50 1.51 6.47
C LYS A 661 30.02 1.78 5.05
N ILE A 662 29.46 1.10 4.06
CA ILE A 662 29.81 1.25 2.65
C ILE A 662 29.35 2.62 2.14
N ASP A 663 28.11 3.02 2.42
CA ASP A 663 27.49 4.22 1.85
C ASP A 663 28.08 5.51 2.44
N GLY A 664 29.04 6.10 1.72
CA GLY A 664 29.80 7.28 2.16
C GLY A 664 31.10 6.96 2.91
N GLY A 665 31.54 5.70 2.92
CA GLY A 665 32.82 5.27 3.49
C GLY A 665 34.01 5.55 2.56
N LYS A 666 35.24 5.48 3.10
CA LYS A 666 36.48 5.68 2.33
C LYS A 666 36.70 4.60 1.25
N ASP A 667 36.19 3.39 1.50
CA ASP A 667 36.33 2.23 0.62
C ASP A 667 35.22 2.17 -0.45
N PHE A 668 34.28 3.13 -0.45
CA PHE A 668 33.16 3.18 -1.39
C PHE A 668 33.64 3.28 -2.84
N GLU A 669 34.63 4.15 -3.10
CA GLU A 669 35.09 4.43 -4.45
C GLU A 669 35.79 3.22 -5.08
N GLU A 670 36.58 2.48 -4.28
CA GLU A 670 37.24 1.24 -4.69
C GLU A 670 36.22 0.12 -4.96
N LEU A 671 35.24 -0.09 -4.05
CA LEU A 671 34.14 -1.03 -4.27
C LEU A 671 33.40 -0.70 -5.56
N ASN A 672 33.06 0.57 -5.73
CA ASN A 672 32.25 1.05 -6.83
C ASN A 672 32.93 0.78 -8.18
N ASN A 673 34.20 1.18 -8.31
CA ASN A 673 34.96 0.94 -9.53
C ASN A 673 35.11 -0.56 -9.82
N THR A 674 35.46 -1.36 -8.80
CA THR A 674 35.66 -2.81 -8.95
C THR A 674 34.38 -3.50 -9.39
N VAL A 675 33.25 -3.24 -8.71
CA VAL A 675 31.95 -3.85 -9.05
C VAL A 675 31.49 -3.44 -10.46
N GLN A 676 31.66 -2.17 -10.83
CA GLN A 676 31.32 -1.72 -12.18
C GLN A 676 32.14 -2.44 -13.25
N ASP A 677 33.46 -2.59 -13.07
CA ASP A 677 34.33 -3.22 -14.07
C ASP A 677 34.08 -4.72 -14.21
N LEU A 678 33.84 -5.41 -13.10
CA LEU A 678 33.42 -6.82 -13.12
C LEU A 678 32.05 -6.98 -13.80
N SER A 679 31.11 -6.06 -13.52
CA SER A 679 29.77 -6.09 -14.14
C SER A 679 29.82 -5.83 -15.64
N LYS A 680 30.61 -4.86 -16.11
CA LYS A 680 30.86 -4.62 -17.54
C LYS A 680 31.41 -5.86 -18.23
N SER A 681 32.34 -6.56 -17.60
CA SER A 681 32.89 -7.81 -18.11
C SER A 681 31.81 -8.89 -18.25
N TYR A 682 30.94 -9.04 -17.26
CA TYR A 682 29.81 -9.97 -17.30
C TYR A 682 28.81 -9.63 -18.40
N PHE A 683 28.32 -8.39 -18.48
CA PHE A 683 27.33 -8.01 -19.50
C PHE A 683 27.90 -8.01 -20.91
N GLN A 684 29.20 -7.75 -21.08
CA GLN A 684 29.88 -7.95 -22.36
C GLN A 684 29.87 -9.43 -22.78
N ALA A 685 30.20 -10.35 -21.87
CA ALA A 685 30.14 -11.79 -22.13
C ALA A 685 28.70 -12.26 -22.42
N LYS A 686 27.71 -11.71 -21.69
CA LYS A 686 26.29 -11.98 -21.93
C LYS A 686 25.85 -11.52 -23.32
N LYS A 687 26.28 -10.33 -23.75
CA LYS A 687 26.03 -9.81 -25.10
C LYS A 687 26.67 -10.67 -26.20
N GLN A 688 27.89 -11.17 -25.96
CA GLN A 688 28.54 -12.12 -26.88
C GLN A 688 27.69 -13.39 -27.03
N HIS A 689 27.28 -13.98 -25.90
CA HIS A 689 26.48 -15.20 -25.85
C HIS A 689 25.12 -15.05 -26.55
N ALA A 690 24.40 -13.96 -26.28
CA ALA A 690 23.12 -13.63 -26.91
C ALA A 690 23.22 -13.47 -28.45
N ASN A 691 24.40 -13.11 -28.96
CA ASN A 691 24.68 -12.98 -30.39
C ASN A 691 25.35 -14.23 -30.98
N GLY A 692 25.33 -15.38 -30.27
CA GLY A 692 25.86 -16.65 -30.74
C GLY A 692 27.37 -16.85 -30.56
N THR A 693 28.08 -15.84 -30.02
CA THR A 693 29.52 -15.95 -29.73
C THR A 693 29.73 -16.57 -28.35
N ILE A 694 30.51 -17.66 -28.27
CA ILE A 694 30.76 -18.38 -27.01
C ILE A 694 31.84 -17.64 -26.20
N PRO A 695 31.53 -17.10 -25.01
CA PRO A 695 32.53 -16.48 -24.16
C PRO A 695 33.58 -17.50 -23.69
N SER A 696 34.81 -17.03 -23.51
CA SER A 696 35.91 -17.87 -23.01
C SER A 696 35.58 -18.40 -21.61
N LYS A 697 35.55 -19.73 -21.45
CA LYS A 697 35.36 -20.37 -20.14
C LYS A 697 36.36 -19.87 -19.11
N LYS A 698 37.65 -19.77 -19.48
CA LYS A 698 38.70 -19.23 -18.61
C LYS A 698 38.36 -17.81 -18.13
N SER A 699 37.84 -16.96 -19.02
CA SER A 699 37.48 -15.59 -18.68
C SER A 699 36.28 -15.53 -17.71
N LEU A 700 35.32 -16.44 -17.85
CA LEU A 700 34.20 -16.56 -16.90
C LEU A 700 34.66 -17.12 -15.55
N ASP A 701 35.55 -18.11 -15.54
CA ASP A 701 36.13 -18.67 -14.31
C ASP A 701 36.97 -17.61 -13.56
N ASP A 702 37.78 -16.83 -14.28
CA ASP A 702 38.55 -15.71 -13.73
C ASP A 702 37.63 -14.62 -13.14
N LEU A 703 36.47 -14.38 -13.77
CA LEU A 703 35.47 -13.43 -13.27
C LEU A 703 34.83 -13.91 -11.97
N ILE A 704 34.43 -15.19 -11.89
CA ILE A 704 33.92 -15.82 -10.66
C ILE A 704 34.95 -15.71 -9.53
N ALA A 705 36.22 -16.02 -9.82
CA ALA A 705 37.30 -15.93 -8.83
C ALA A 705 37.46 -14.52 -8.27
N LYS A 706 37.41 -13.49 -9.12
CA LYS A 706 37.51 -12.07 -8.71
C LYS A 706 36.32 -11.61 -7.89
N ILE A 707 35.10 -12.01 -8.25
CA ILE A 707 33.90 -11.67 -7.47
C ILE A 707 33.95 -12.31 -6.09
N ASN A 708 34.35 -13.59 -6.01
CA ASN A 708 34.53 -14.26 -4.72
C ASN A 708 35.63 -13.63 -3.87
N GLN A 709 36.77 -13.26 -4.47
CA GLN A 709 37.81 -12.52 -3.75
C GLN A 709 37.27 -11.21 -3.17
N LEU A 710 36.51 -10.45 -3.95
CA LEU A 710 35.88 -9.21 -3.48
C LEU A 710 34.90 -9.48 -2.33
N LYS A 711 34.09 -10.54 -2.42
CA LYS A 711 33.19 -10.97 -1.35
C LYS A 711 33.97 -11.29 -0.07
N ASP A 712 35.03 -12.07 -0.17
CA ASP A 712 35.87 -12.46 0.97
C ASP A 712 36.57 -11.25 1.62
N ASP A 713 37.07 -10.32 0.80
CA ASP A 713 37.67 -9.07 1.27
C ASP A 713 36.67 -8.25 2.11
N TYR A 714 35.42 -8.14 1.64
CA TYR A 714 34.38 -7.39 2.33
C TYR A 714 33.81 -8.12 3.54
N ALA A 715 33.75 -9.45 3.52
CA ALA A 715 33.38 -10.26 4.67
C ALA A 715 34.41 -10.11 5.82
N ASN A 716 35.70 -10.04 5.48
CA ASN A 716 36.75 -9.80 6.47
C ASN A 716 36.77 -8.36 7.01
N LYS A 717 36.40 -7.38 6.17
CA LYS A 717 36.28 -5.96 6.59
C LYS A 717 35.05 -5.70 7.47
N PHE A 718 33.97 -6.46 7.26
CA PHE A 718 32.71 -6.31 7.98
C PHE A 718 32.26 -7.64 8.59
N PRO A 719 32.91 -8.09 9.68
CA PRO A 719 32.65 -9.38 10.31
C PRO A 719 31.29 -9.46 11.02
#